data_AF-A0A1Q3DV43-F1
#
_entry.id   AF-A0A1Q3DV43-F1
#
_cell.length_a   1.000
_cell.length_b   1.000
_cell.length_c   1.000
_cell.angle_alpha   90.00
_cell.angle_beta   90.00
_cell.angle_gamma   90.00
#
_symmetry.space_group_name_H-M   'P 1'
#
loop_
_entity.id
_entity.type
_entity.pdbx_description
1 polymer ?
#
loop_
_entity_poly.entity_id
_entity_poly.type
_entity_poly.pdbx_seq_one_letter_code
_entity_poly.pdbx_strand_id
1 'polypeptide(L)'
;MVPSLPLDVLVHILYQIPPSRDLDSISVRTIVQCSLTNTLFREAAAIPALWQQHYQVRYLHANEASEGQRKAETNGNWKLMYAARRMIDMKVLKHLDSIVMKRVGRYDHANALTKFLFDAWDVLEIETGMVDSSRHLKIREFGERHSLSATRVYWASAVLASIGQTYAVGLWSSLRLGNNSVPFVQAFSSISCFFGKHPDEISSMLISLNSRCKSYLSRLNIPLSHTDPNYDSKKLCILICDFMSNEGYGPVVHFPVRVLVHISVPDPEVDDFYVDVFGSQTILTLRDDIPAILARQGIQADSMMHYISPSGAASMLLRNGRNILSSLNIPATPLSLIRPSALLALTIFLVLTGGGRLVIQLMSQAEPLDCATFITEALIPSLDGAGKVQDDLHQASQKGLEEEAISAQEIKLRSPEETVHHFVGMLFEHKRYNYTALITGWDPVCKASESWIKEMKVLDLPRGRDQPFYHVVCMDSSSRYVAEDNIKPLLSASNELLIQMCQNIAILPKLFTGVLTKPKTRSTELRNVPLEEQRASPPPTVTMIITDTETNETLKPPIQHIQPSISRSTSRTPSESRVPPPVHPSIHYGSESPVTPPGYAATTKPTESITYIFEPRPAENAMLLRPAETGGREARPPYYISVTLNCFTPSSHITSIRKYERQGELVGDFEIAAKESKNVSTVYFRGYENPIEEVLVPRLFRNQWTWKPTETHLVLYWDDSAGGNSIACFKSKDKTNTNLLAKFIPRSHMRKPGREIEYTKFEVTPAGHEVFDDILISALIIERLRTNA
;
A
#
# COMPACT_ATOMS: atom_id res chain seq x y z
N MET A 1 -9.14 -70.07 6.62
CA MET A 1 -9.68 -68.78 7.06
C MET A 1 -8.61 -68.11 7.91
N VAL A 2 -8.09 -66.96 7.49
CA VAL A 2 -7.23 -66.15 8.38
C VAL A 2 -8.13 -65.62 9.50
N PRO A 3 -7.78 -65.77 10.79
CA PRO A 3 -8.61 -65.25 11.88
C PRO A 3 -8.77 -63.74 11.70
N SER A 4 -10.01 -63.24 11.81
CA SER A 4 -10.26 -61.80 11.79
C SER A 4 -9.56 -61.16 12.98
N LEU A 5 -8.66 -60.22 12.72
CA LEU A 5 -8.01 -59.46 13.78
C LEU A 5 -9.08 -58.82 14.69
N PRO A 6 -8.91 -58.83 16.02
CA PRO A 6 -9.81 -58.14 16.93
C PRO A 6 -9.91 -56.64 16.62
N LEU A 7 -11.04 -56.02 16.97
CA LEU A 7 -11.27 -54.59 16.75
C LEU A 7 -10.12 -53.73 17.31
N ASP A 8 -9.68 -54.01 18.54
CA ASP A 8 -8.60 -53.26 19.20
C ASP A 8 -7.27 -53.33 18.43
N VAL A 9 -6.98 -54.46 17.78
CA VAL A 9 -5.78 -54.64 16.96
C VAL A 9 -5.90 -53.83 15.67
N LEU A 10 -7.07 -53.84 15.03
CA LEU A 10 -7.31 -53.01 13.84
C LEU A 10 -7.23 -51.52 14.15
N VAL A 11 -7.77 -51.10 15.29
CA VAL A 11 -7.65 -49.72 15.77
C VAL A 11 -6.18 -49.36 15.98
N HIS A 12 -5.42 -50.21 16.66
CA HIS A 12 -3.99 -49.98 16.87
C HIS A 12 -3.20 -49.90 15.56
N ILE A 13 -3.54 -50.72 14.55
CA ILE A 13 -2.96 -50.64 13.20
C ILE A 13 -3.30 -49.31 12.54
N LEU A 14 -4.56 -48.86 12.58
CA LEU A 14 -4.95 -47.59 11.99
C LEU A 14 -4.28 -46.39 12.67
N TYR A 15 -4.00 -46.47 13.98
CA TYR A 15 -3.23 -45.45 14.70
C TYR A 15 -1.75 -45.36 14.27
N GLN A 16 -1.20 -46.38 13.61
CA GLN A 16 0.15 -46.31 13.05
C GLN A 16 0.21 -45.52 11.74
N ILE A 17 -0.94 -45.18 11.14
CA ILE A 17 -0.99 -44.38 9.91
C ILE A 17 -0.63 -42.93 10.27
N PRO A 18 0.47 -42.38 9.72
CA PRO A 18 0.96 -41.06 10.14
C PRO A 18 0.00 -39.94 9.68
N PRO A 19 -0.28 -38.93 10.52
CA PRO A 19 -1.00 -37.76 10.08
C PRO A 19 -0.18 -36.93 9.08
N SER A 20 -0.84 -36.30 8.12
CA SER A 20 -0.20 -35.44 7.11
C SER A 20 -1.05 -34.23 6.79
N ARG A 21 -0.39 -33.11 6.49
CA ARG A 21 -1.00 -31.85 6.03
C ARG A 21 -1.35 -31.88 4.54
N ASP A 22 -0.84 -32.81 3.77
CA ASP A 22 -0.95 -32.76 2.31
C ASP A 22 -2.39 -32.93 1.84
N LEU A 23 -2.75 -32.21 0.77
CA LEU A 23 -4.07 -32.29 0.13
C LEU A 23 -4.46 -33.74 -0.23
N ASP A 24 -3.43 -34.50 -0.62
CA ASP A 24 -3.47 -35.87 -1.12
C ASP A 24 -2.88 -36.86 -0.12
N SER A 25 -3.05 -36.59 1.19
CA SER A 25 -2.58 -37.48 2.25
C SER A 25 -3.03 -38.92 2.03
N ILE A 26 -2.09 -39.77 1.57
CA ILE A 26 -2.28 -41.21 1.39
C ILE A 26 -2.83 -41.83 2.67
N SER A 27 -2.41 -41.31 3.83
CA SER A 27 -2.89 -41.67 5.15
C SER A 27 -4.41 -41.59 5.30
N VAL A 28 -4.99 -40.42 5.05
CA VAL A 28 -6.44 -40.22 5.22
C VAL A 28 -7.22 -41.02 4.18
N ARG A 29 -6.72 -41.10 2.93
CA ARG A 29 -7.32 -41.96 1.90
C ARG A 29 -7.33 -43.41 2.34
N THR A 30 -6.24 -43.90 2.94
CA THR A 30 -6.12 -45.27 3.45
C THR A 30 -7.17 -45.54 4.52
N ILE A 31 -7.32 -44.64 5.51
CA ILE A 31 -8.33 -44.79 6.58
C ILE A 31 -9.75 -44.82 6.00
N VAL A 32 -10.05 -43.95 5.03
CA VAL A 32 -11.36 -43.94 4.34
C VAL A 32 -11.57 -45.24 3.57
N GLN A 33 -10.58 -45.71 2.82
CA GLN A 33 -10.69 -46.98 2.07
C GLN A 33 -10.88 -48.17 3.01
N CYS A 34 -10.16 -48.23 4.14
CA CYS A 34 -10.39 -49.23 5.18
C CYS A 34 -11.85 -49.23 5.64
N SER A 35 -12.45 -48.06 5.86
CA SER A 35 -13.85 -47.97 6.29
C SER A 35 -14.88 -48.53 5.27
N LEU A 36 -14.48 -48.66 4.00
CA LEU A 36 -15.29 -49.20 2.91
C LEU A 36 -15.14 -50.72 2.73
N THR A 37 -14.20 -51.36 3.44
CA THR A 37 -13.88 -52.78 3.24
C THR A 37 -14.88 -53.75 3.88
N ASN A 38 -15.14 -53.62 5.19
CA ASN A 38 -16.10 -54.43 5.95
C ASN A 38 -16.59 -53.70 7.22
N THR A 39 -17.52 -54.31 7.96
CA THR A 39 -18.11 -53.73 9.17
C THR A 39 -17.08 -53.48 10.27
N LEU A 40 -16.16 -54.41 10.50
CA LEU A 40 -15.15 -54.31 11.56
C LEU A 40 -14.14 -53.17 11.29
N PHE A 41 -13.66 -53.03 10.04
CA PHE A 41 -12.82 -51.89 9.66
C PHE A 41 -13.60 -50.57 9.65
N ARG A 42 -14.90 -50.59 9.32
CA ARG A 42 -15.76 -49.40 9.40
C ARG A 42 -15.87 -48.90 10.83
N GLU A 43 -16.06 -49.81 11.78
CA GLU A 43 -16.07 -49.50 13.22
C GLU A 43 -14.71 -48.99 13.68
N ALA A 44 -13.62 -49.66 13.32
CA ALA A 44 -12.26 -49.20 13.66
C ALA A 44 -11.95 -47.80 13.12
N ALA A 45 -12.28 -47.53 11.86
CA ALA A 45 -12.08 -46.24 11.21
C ALA A 45 -13.13 -45.17 11.61
N ALA A 46 -14.11 -45.52 12.44
CA ALA A 46 -15.09 -44.57 12.98
C ALA A 46 -14.66 -43.96 14.33
N ILE A 47 -13.61 -44.49 14.97
CA ILE A 47 -13.15 -44.02 16.28
C ILE A 47 -12.73 -42.54 16.23
N PRO A 48 -13.36 -41.63 17.00
CA PRO A 48 -13.05 -40.20 16.94
C PRO A 48 -11.59 -39.87 17.26
N ALA A 49 -10.99 -40.52 18.27
CA ALA A 49 -9.63 -40.23 18.69
C ALA A 49 -8.57 -40.55 17.61
N LEU A 50 -8.87 -41.42 16.64
CA LEU A 50 -8.02 -41.64 15.46
C LEU A 50 -7.95 -40.34 14.62
N TRP A 51 -9.11 -39.72 14.39
CA TRP A 51 -9.24 -38.53 13.55
C TRP A 51 -8.71 -37.25 14.21
N GLN A 52 -8.61 -37.21 15.53
CA GLN A 52 -8.09 -36.05 16.27
C GLN A 52 -6.66 -35.68 15.81
N GLN A 53 -5.77 -36.67 15.70
CA GLN A 53 -4.38 -36.44 15.28
C GLN A 53 -4.30 -35.91 13.85
N HIS A 54 -5.10 -36.49 12.93
CA HIS A 54 -5.19 -36.00 11.55
C HIS A 54 -5.76 -34.59 11.48
N TYR A 55 -6.77 -34.27 12.30
CA TYR A 55 -7.36 -32.95 12.38
C TYR A 55 -6.35 -31.89 12.83
N GLN A 56 -5.69 -32.12 13.97
CA GLN A 56 -4.76 -31.16 14.58
C GLN A 56 -3.51 -30.93 13.72
N VAL A 57 -3.06 -31.94 12.97
CA VAL A 57 -1.93 -31.77 12.03
C VAL A 57 -2.35 -30.98 10.81
N ARG A 58 -3.54 -31.26 10.24
CA ARG A 58 -4.02 -30.61 9.02
C ARG A 58 -4.52 -29.19 9.24
N TYR A 59 -5.22 -28.93 10.33
CA TYR A 59 -5.89 -27.66 10.61
C TYR A 59 -5.24 -26.98 11.81
N LEU A 60 -4.37 -26.01 11.52
CA LEU A 60 -3.68 -25.21 12.54
C LEU A 60 -4.44 -23.91 12.83
N HIS A 61 -5.23 -23.46 11.86
CA HIS A 61 -5.91 -22.18 11.91
C HIS A 61 -7.41 -22.40 11.69
N ALA A 62 -8.22 -21.65 12.45
CA ALA A 62 -9.67 -21.68 12.34
C ALA A 62 -10.25 -20.38 12.89
N ASN A 63 -11.45 -20.02 12.43
CA ASN A 63 -12.22 -18.98 13.09
C ASN A 63 -12.77 -19.54 14.42
N GLU A 64 -12.48 -18.90 15.56
CA GLU A 64 -12.89 -19.41 16.88
C GLU A 64 -14.40 -19.68 16.97
N ALA A 65 -15.22 -18.76 16.47
CA ALA A 65 -16.68 -18.90 16.47
C ALA A 65 -17.15 -20.09 15.60
N SER A 66 -16.61 -20.22 14.38
CA SER A 66 -16.96 -21.32 13.47
C SER A 66 -16.47 -22.66 14.00
N GLU A 67 -15.33 -22.70 14.68
CA GLU A 67 -14.81 -23.90 15.31
C GLU A 67 -15.66 -24.33 16.51
N GLY A 68 -16.08 -23.37 17.35
CA GLY A 68 -17.03 -23.61 18.43
C GLY A 68 -18.36 -24.16 17.93
N GLN A 69 -18.91 -23.57 16.86
CA GLN A 69 -20.14 -24.05 16.22
C GLN A 69 -19.98 -25.46 15.65
N ARG A 70 -18.91 -25.73 14.90
CA ARG A 70 -18.63 -27.09 14.38
C ARG A 70 -18.52 -28.11 15.50
N LYS A 71 -17.86 -27.76 16.61
CA LYS A 71 -17.73 -28.65 17.77
C LYS A 71 -19.09 -28.95 18.40
N ALA A 72 -19.99 -27.96 18.49
CA ALA A 72 -21.35 -28.16 18.99
C ALA A 72 -22.18 -29.05 18.05
N GLU A 73 -22.21 -28.77 16.75
CA GLU A 73 -22.99 -29.52 15.76
C GLU A 73 -22.54 -30.99 15.63
N THR A 74 -21.26 -31.25 15.86
CA THR A 74 -20.68 -32.61 15.77
C THR A 74 -20.58 -33.33 17.11
N ASN A 75 -21.06 -32.72 18.21
CA ASN A 75 -20.85 -33.20 19.58
C ASN A 75 -19.36 -33.50 19.90
N GLY A 76 -18.44 -32.70 19.33
CA GLY A 76 -16.99 -32.90 19.46
C GLY A 76 -16.45 -34.15 18.79
N ASN A 77 -17.21 -34.79 17.89
CA ASN A 77 -16.74 -35.95 17.15
C ASN A 77 -15.71 -35.54 16.08
N TRP A 78 -14.43 -35.80 16.34
CA TRP A 78 -13.32 -35.45 15.46
C TRP A 78 -13.44 -35.96 14.02
N LYS A 79 -14.07 -37.12 13.77
CA LYS A 79 -14.31 -37.61 12.40
C LYS A 79 -15.27 -36.70 11.64
N LEU A 80 -16.35 -36.30 12.30
CA LEU A 80 -17.34 -35.39 11.73
C LEU A 80 -16.76 -33.97 11.59
N MET A 81 -15.99 -33.49 12.56
CA MET A 81 -15.27 -32.22 12.45
C MET A 81 -14.31 -32.22 11.26
N TYR A 82 -13.52 -33.29 11.09
CA TYR A 82 -12.61 -33.44 9.95
C TYR A 82 -13.36 -33.44 8.63
N ALA A 83 -14.47 -34.18 8.52
CA ALA A 83 -15.31 -34.18 7.34
C ALA A 83 -15.89 -32.78 7.03
N ALA A 84 -16.33 -32.05 8.06
CA ALA A 84 -16.84 -30.69 7.92
C ALA A 84 -15.77 -29.72 7.38
N ARG A 85 -14.56 -29.72 7.95
CA ARG A 85 -13.44 -28.89 7.43
C ARG A 85 -13.05 -29.31 6.01
N ARG A 86 -13.05 -30.61 5.67
CA ARG A 86 -12.78 -31.06 4.29
C ARG A 86 -13.81 -30.59 3.28
N MET A 87 -15.08 -30.47 3.66
CA MET A 87 -16.09 -29.86 2.79
C MET A 87 -15.80 -28.37 2.52
N ILE A 88 -15.26 -27.66 3.52
CA ILE A 88 -14.79 -26.28 3.34
C ILE A 88 -13.58 -26.25 2.39
N ASP A 89 -12.57 -27.09 2.62
CA ASP A 89 -11.41 -27.22 1.72
C ASP A 89 -11.86 -27.39 0.25
N MET A 90 -12.80 -28.30 0.00
CA MET A 90 -13.31 -28.55 -1.37
C MET A 90 -13.95 -27.31 -2.00
N LYS A 91 -14.73 -26.54 -1.23
CA LYS A 91 -15.32 -25.29 -1.71
C LYS A 91 -14.25 -24.24 -2.01
N VAL A 92 -13.27 -24.12 -1.11
CA VAL A 92 -12.14 -23.18 -1.26
C VAL A 92 -11.33 -23.50 -2.51
N LEU A 93 -10.98 -24.77 -2.70
CA LEU A 93 -10.24 -25.24 -3.87
C LEU A 93 -11.00 -25.01 -5.17
N LYS A 94 -12.33 -25.23 -5.19
CA LYS A 94 -13.16 -24.95 -6.36
C LYS A 94 -13.17 -23.46 -6.75
N HIS A 95 -13.16 -22.56 -5.76
CA HIS A 95 -13.03 -21.13 -6.02
C HIS A 95 -11.62 -20.79 -6.52
N LEU A 96 -10.56 -21.33 -5.89
CA LEU A 96 -9.18 -21.15 -6.33
C LEU A 96 -8.97 -21.64 -7.77
N ASP A 97 -9.52 -22.79 -8.13
CA ASP A 97 -9.51 -23.32 -9.49
C ASP A 97 -10.14 -22.33 -10.48
N SER A 98 -11.30 -21.77 -10.12
CA SER A 98 -11.97 -20.76 -10.96
C SER A 98 -11.14 -19.48 -11.11
N ILE A 99 -10.47 -19.02 -10.05
CA ILE A 99 -9.56 -17.85 -10.09
C ILE A 99 -8.39 -18.10 -11.05
N VAL A 100 -7.77 -19.27 -10.95
CA VAL A 100 -6.60 -19.65 -11.76
C VAL A 100 -6.98 -19.86 -13.23
N MET A 101 -8.12 -20.49 -13.49
CA MET A 101 -8.54 -20.90 -14.84
C MET A 101 -9.24 -19.79 -15.62
N LYS A 102 -9.94 -18.87 -14.96
CA LYS A 102 -10.76 -17.83 -15.61
C LYS A 102 -10.30 -16.44 -15.20
N ARG A 103 -10.14 -15.54 -16.17
CA ARG A 103 -9.91 -14.10 -15.90
C ARG A 103 -11.21 -13.38 -15.55
N VAL A 104 -12.26 -13.64 -16.32
CA VAL A 104 -13.59 -13.08 -16.07
C VAL A 104 -14.19 -13.70 -14.81
N GLY A 105 -14.73 -12.86 -13.91
CA GLY A 105 -15.40 -13.29 -12.67
C GLY A 105 -14.46 -13.82 -11.57
N ARG A 106 -13.13 -13.71 -11.73
CA ARG A 106 -12.19 -14.23 -10.71
C ARG A 106 -12.30 -13.51 -9.39
N TYR A 107 -12.55 -12.20 -9.43
CA TYR A 107 -12.59 -11.39 -8.22
C TYR A 107 -13.86 -11.66 -7.41
N ASP A 108 -14.96 -12.10 -8.04
CA ASP A 108 -16.15 -12.61 -7.35
C ASP A 108 -15.83 -13.89 -6.57
N HIS A 109 -15.03 -14.78 -7.16
CA HIS A 109 -14.55 -15.98 -6.47
C HIS A 109 -13.55 -15.65 -5.35
N ALA A 110 -12.68 -14.66 -5.55
CA ALA A 110 -11.76 -14.20 -4.49
C ALA A 110 -12.53 -13.59 -3.30
N ASN A 111 -13.55 -12.76 -3.56
CA ASN A 111 -14.46 -12.24 -2.54
C ASN A 111 -15.19 -13.38 -1.81
N ALA A 112 -15.72 -14.37 -2.54
CA ALA A 112 -16.34 -15.53 -1.92
C ALA A 112 -15.37 -16.30 -0.99
N LEU A 113 -14.08 -16.35 -1.32
CA LEU A 113 -13.05 -16.95 -0.48
C LEU A 113 -12.79 -16.17 0.81
N THR A 114 -12.77 -14.84 0.76
CA THR A 114 -12.51 -14.03 1.97
C THR A 114 -13.57 -14.21 3.06
N LYS A 115 -14.78 -14.64 2.71
CA LYS A 115 -15.86 -14.95 3.67
C LYS A 115 -15.60 -16.17 4.53
N PHE A 116 -14.70 -17.07 4.11
CA PHE A 116 -14.27 -18.21 4.93
C PHE A 116 -13.25 -17.80 6.00
N LEU A 117 -12.61 -16.63 5.88
CA LEU A 117 -11.57 -16.16 6.79
C LEU A 117 -10.52 -17.26 7.08
N PHE A 118 -10.13 -17.48 8.34
CA PHE A 118 -9.09 -18.44 8.71
C PHE A 118 -9.48 -19.90 8.51
N ASP A 119 -10.77 -20.20 8.29
CA ASP A 119 -11.17 -21.53 7.90
C ASP A 119 -10.63 -21.92 6.51
N ALA A 120 -10.35 -20.96 5.62
CA ALA A 120 -9.71 -21.24 4.33
C ALA A 120 -8.17 -21.22 4.38
N TRP A 121 -7.57 -20.80 5.51
CA TRP A 121 -6.14 -20.51 5.59
C TRP A 121 -5.27 -21.74 5.32
N ASP A 122 -5.45 -22.81 6.07
CA ASP A 122 -4.58 -24.00 5.98
C ASP A 122 -4.57 -24.63 4.57
N VAL A 123 -5.75 -24.73 3.93
CA VAL A 123 -5.84 -25.31 2.58
C VAL A 123 -5.17 -24.42 1.54
N LEU A 124 -5.29 -23.10 1.64
CA LEU A 124 -4.60 -22.17 0.74
C LEU A 124 -3.09 -22.15 1.01
N GLU A 125 -2.66 -22.22 2.27
CA GLU A 125 -1.25 -22.32 2.66
C GLU A 125 -0.59 -23.56 2.05
N ILE A 126 -1.26 -24.72 2.12
CA ILE A 126 -0.80 -25.95 1.44
C ILE A 126 -0.62 -25.71 -0.07
N GLU A 127 -1.53 -24.98 -0.71
CA GLU A 127 -1.49 -24.66 -2.15
C GLU A 127 -0.40 -23.65 -2.54
N THR A 128 0.23 -22.97 -1.57
CA THR A 128 1.44 -22.18 -1.82
C THR A 128 2.71 -23.03 -1.94
N GLY A 129 2.67 -24.29 -1.49
CA GLY A 129 3.85 -25.15 -1.38
C GLY A 129 4.84 -24.77 -0.28
N MET A 130 4.58 -23.68 0.46
CA MET A 130 5.36 -23.26 1.63
C MET A 130 4.90 -24.02 2.89
N VAL A 131 5.14 -25.33 2.93
CA VAL A 131 5.01 -26.05 4.20
C VAL A 131 6.24 -25.74 5.04
N ASP A 132 6.05 -24.96 6.10
CA ASP A 132 7.09 -24.64 7.08
C ASP A 132 7.70 -25.94 7.64
N SER A 133 8.94 -26.23 7.25
CA SER A 133 9.67 -27.42 7.69
C SER A 133 10.08 -27.34 9.17
N SER A 134 9.91 -26.18 9.80
CA SER A 134 10.31 -25.89 11.19
C SER A 134 9.31 -26.43 12.22
N ARG A 135 8.03 -26.62 11.84
CA ARG A 135 6.97 -27.12 12.73
C ARG A 135 6.78 -28.63 12.53
N HIS A 136 7.73 -29.41 13.05
CA HIS A 136 7.67 -30.85 13.33
C HIS A 136 6.70 -31.70 12.49
N LEU A 137 7.24 -32.36 11.47
CA LEU A 137 7.14 -33.81 11.26
C LEU A 137 8.23 -34.16 10.24
N LYS A 138 9.09 -35.13 10.55
CA LYS A 138 10.02 -35.71 9.56
C LYS A 138 9.18 -36.42 8.50
N ILE A 139 8.72 -35.68 7.50
CA ILE A 139 8.04 -36.24 6.33
C ILE A 139 9.14 -36.97 5.56
N ARG A 140 9.14 -38.31 5.64
CA ARG A 140 9.86 -39.14 4.67
C ARG A 140 9.28 -38.84 3.31
N GLU A 141 10.11 -38.35 2.41
CA GLU A 141 9.83 -38.16 0.99
C GLU A 141 9.41 -39.50 0.36
N PHE A 142 8.11 -39.79 0.36
CA PHE A 142 7.53 -40.82 -0.48
C PHE A 142 6.28 -40.26 -1.13
N GLY A 143 6.47 -39.72 -2.33
CA GLY A 143 5.43 -39.19 -3.19
C GLY A 143 5.95 -37.97 -3.94
N GLU A 144 6.07 -38.09 -5.26
CA GLU A 144 6.32 -36.96 -6.15
C GLU A 144 5.33 -35.84 -5.79
N ARG A 145 5.84 -34.69 -5.30
CA ARG A 145 4.99 -33.51 -5.11
C ARG A 145 4.34 -33.20 -6.44
N HIS A 146 3.01 -33.09 -6.47
CA HIS A 146 2.31 -32.52 -7.62
C HIS A 146 2.98 -31.19 -7.96
N SER A 147 3.48 -31.04 -9.20
CA SER A 147 4.07 -29.80 -9.68
C SER A 147 2.98 -28.72 -9.71
N LEU A 148 2.80 -28.00 -8.59
CA LEU A 148 1.88 -26.87 -8.50
C LEU A 148 2.33 -25.80 -9.49
N SER A 149 1.41 -25.29 -10.31
CA SER A 149 1.75 -24.21 -11.24
C SER A 149 2.06 -22.93 -10.47
N ALA A 150 3.05 -22.16 -10.94
CA ALA A 150 3.42 -20.89 -10.31
C ALA A 150 2.22 -19.93 -10.19
N THR A 151 1.28 -19.99 -11.15
CA THR A 151 0.03 -19.22 -11.13
C THR A 151 -0.87 -19.61 -9.97
N ARG A 152 -0.98 -20.91 -9.67
CA ARG A 152 -1.78 -21.38 -8.52
C ARG A 152 -1.18 -20.92 -7.21
N VAL A 153 0.15 -21.04 -7.06
CA VAL A 153 0.88 -20.56 -5.88
C VAL A 153 0.70 -19.06 -5.68
N TYR A 154 0.79 -18.27 -6.75
CA TYR A 154 0.56 -16.82 -6.69
C TYR A 154 -0.85 -16.48 -6.21
N TRP A 155 -1.89 -17.07 -6.81
CA TRP A 155 -3.26 -16.76 -6.43
C TRP A 155 -3.62 -17.27 -5.03
N ALA A 156 -3.10 -18.43 -4.62
CA ALA A 156 -3.26 -18.90 -3.24
C ALA A 156 -2.62 -17.92 -2.24
N SER A 157 -1.40 -17.45 -2.52
CA SER A 157 -0.69 -16.46 -1.69
C SER A 157 -1.41 -15.12 -1.65
N ALA A 158 -1.92 -14.65 -2.79
CA ALA A 158 -2.64 -13.38 -2.89
C ALA A 158 -3.96 -13.43 -2.10
N VAL A 159 -4.72 -14.53 -2.20
CA VAL A 159 -5.96 -14.72 -1.44
C VAL A 159 -5.70 -14.85 0.06
N LEU A 160 -4.61 -15.51 0.48
CA LEU A 160 -4.19 -15.53 1.89
C LEU A 160 -3.98 -14.13 2.44
N ALA A 161 -3.27 -13.27 1.69
CA ALA A 161 -3.09 -11.87 2.06
C ALA A 161 -4.44 -11.15 2.18
N SER A 162 -5.36 -11.31 1.21
CA SER A 162 -6.70 -10.70 1.27
C SER A 162 -7.53 -11.19 2.46
N ILE A 163 -7.47 -12.48 2.81
CA ILE A 163 -8.11 -13.04 4.01
C ILE A 163 -7.56 -12.37 5.27
N GLY A 164 -6.23 -12.30 5.38
CA GLY A 164 -5.58 -11.66 6.52
C GLY A 164 -5.96 -10.19 6.64
N GLN A 165 -5.93 -9.44 5.54
CA GLN A 165 -6.27 -8.01 5.51
C GLN A 165 -7.73 -7.78 5.92
N THR A 166 -8.66 -8.61 5.42
CA THR A 166 -10.08 -8.59 5.80
C THR A 166 -10.25 -8.77 7.30
N TYR A 167 -9.55 -9.77 7.88
CA TYR A 167 -9.55 -9.99 9.32
C TYR A 167 -8.98 -8.79 10.10
N ALA A 168 -7.82 -8.27 9.69
CA ALA A 168 -7.15 -7.17 10.39
C ALA A 168 -8.00 -5.91 10.42
N VAL A 169 -8.64 -5.55 9.31
CA VAL A 169 -9.55 -4.40 9.22
C VAL A 169 -10.78 -4.59 10.10
N GLY A 170 -11.40 -5.79 10.05
CA GLY A 170 -12.51 -6.12 10.95
C GLY A 170 -12.12 -5.96 12.42
N LEU A 171 -10.95 -6.46 12.82
CA LEU A 171 -10.43 -6.32 14.17
C LEU A 171 -10.19 -4.84 14.55
N TRP A 172 -9.52 -4.06 13.72
CA TRP A 172 -9.22 -2.65 14.01
C TRP A 172 -10.47 -1.75 14.00
N SER A 173 -11.49 -2.09 13.23
CA SER A 173 -12.78 -1.38 13.25
C SER A 173 -13.43 -1.40 14.63
N SER A 174 -13.32 -2.53 15.35
CA SER A 174 -13.85 -2.65 16.70
C SER A 174 -13.13 -1.74 17.70
N LEU A 175 -11.83 -1.47 17.50
CA LEU A 175 -11.07 -0.53 18.31
C LEU A 175 -11.56 0.92 18.13
N ARG A 176 -11.97 1.31 16.91
CA ARG A 176 -12.55 2.64 16.65
C ARG A 176 -13.88 2.83 17.38
N LEU A 177 -14.68 1.79 17.50
CA LEU A 177 -15.97 1.81 18.20
C LEU A 177 -15.83 1.83 19.74
N GLY A 178 -14.60 1.98 20.26
CA GLY A 178 -14.33 1.98 21.70
C GLY A 178 -14.46 0.60 22.36
N ASN A 179 -14.46 -0.48 21.56
CA ASN A 179 -14.52 -1.83 22.09
C ASN A 179 -13.14 -2.24 22.63
N ASN A 180 -12.95 -2.09 23.94
CA ASN A 180 -11.72 -2.45 24.63
C ASN A 180 -11.52 -3.97 24.80
N SER A 181 -12.39 -4.81 24.25
CA SER A 181 -12.24 -6.28 24.34
C SER A 181 -11.08 -6.85 23.52
N VAL A 182 -10.60 -6.11 22.50
CA VAL A 182 -9.47 -6.57 21.68
C VAL A 182 -8.15 -6.43 22.44
N PRO A 183 -7.43 -7.53 22.72
CA PRO A 183 -6.13 -7.47 23.38
C PRO A 183 -5.08 -6.77 22.51
N PHE A 184 -4.18 -6.01 23.16
CA PHE A 184 -3.10 -5.27 22.50
C PHE A 184 -2.25 -6.15 21.56
N VAL A 185 -1.85 -7.33 22.03
CA VAL A 185 -1.02 -8.28 21.25
C VAL A 185 -1.76 -8.76 20.01
N GLN A 186 -3.08 -8.98 20.09
CA GLN A 186 -3.88 -9.41 18.95
C GLN A 186 -3.98 -8.29 17.90
N ALA A 187 -4.27 -7.07 18.33
CA ALA A 187 -4.35 -5.90 17.46
C ALA A 187 -3.04 -5.60 16.71
N PHE A 188 -1.89 -5.83 17.36
CA PHE A 188 -0.57 -5.64 16.76
C PHE A 188 -0.14 -6.82 15.88
N SER A 189 -0.47 -8.05 16.29
CA SER A 189 -0.12 -9.24 15.50
C SER A 189 -0.82 -9.25 14.14
N SER A 190 -2.01 -8.65 14.03
CA SER A 190 -2.74 -8.54 12.77
C SER A 190 -2.07 -7.62 11.73
N ILE A 191 -1.05 -6.84 12.10
CA ILE A 191 -0.22 -6.10 11.13
C ILE A 191 0.42 -7.06 10.11
N SER A 192 0.81 -8.25 10.56
CA SER A 192 1.44 -9.28 9.72
C SER A 192 0.56 -9.75 8.55
N CYS A 193 -0.76 -9.59 8.67
CA CYS A 193 -1.72 -9.93 7.63
C CYS A 193 -1.47 -9.18 6.31
N PHE A 194 -1.00 -7.93 6.36
CA PHE A 194 -0.68 -7.16 5.16
C PHE A 194 0.56 -7.68 4.42
N PHE A 195 1.28 -8.62 5.03
CA PHE A 195 2.44 -9.30 4.46
C PHE A 195 2.15 -10.79 4.18
N GLY A 196 0.86 -11.17 4.15
CA GLY A 196 0.45 -12.56 3.87
C GLY A 196 0.80 -13.54 4.99
N LYS A 197 1.01 -13.07 6.22
CA LYS A 197 1.32 -13.90 7.37
C LYS A 197 0.15 -13.97 8.35
N HIS A 198 0.00 -15.13 8.99
CA HIS A 198 -1.04 -15.32 10.01
C HIS A 198 -0.65 -14.56 11.29
N PRO A 199 -1.59 -13.90 12.00
CA PRO A 199 -1.29 -13.20 13.25
C PRO A 199 -0.56 -14.06 14.30
N ASP A 200 -0.87 -15.35 14.35
CA ASP A 200 -0.23 -16.29 15.28
C ASP A 200 1.28 -16.45 15.05
N GLU A 201 1.78 -16.13 13.85
CA GLU A 201 3.23 -16.13 13.56
C GLU A 201 3.94 -15.11 14.44
N ILE A 202 3.42 -13.88 14.52
CA ILE A 202 3.96 -12.83 15.38
C ILE A 202 3.81 -13.20 16.85
N SER A 203 2.65 -13.72 17.25
CA SER A 203 2.44 -14.17 18.64
C SER A 203 3.45 -15.26 19.03
N SER A 204 3.72 -16.22 18.13
CA SER A 204 4.72 -17.26 18.33
C SER A 204 6.14 -16.71 18.44
N MET A 205 6.50 -15.73 17.61
CA MET A 205 7.80 -15.04 17.68
C MET A 205 7.97 -14.33 19.02
N LEU A 206 6.94 -13.63 19.52
CA LEU A 206 6.97 -12.94 20.81
C LEU A 206 7.08 -13.93 21.98
N ILE A 207 6.38 -15.06 21.92
CA ILE A 207 6.49 -16.14 22.92
C ILE A 207 7.92 -16.72 22.96
N SER A 208 8.51 -16.94 21.78
CA SER A 208 9.89 -17.42 21.65
C SER A 208 10.87 -16.40 22.22
N LEU A 209 10.72 -15.11 21.89
CA LEU A 209 11.55 -14.03 22.42
C LEU A 209 11.46 -13.94 23.96
N ASN A 210 10.26 -14.01 24.52
CA ASN A 210 10.03 -14.04 25.97
C ASN A 210 10.72 -15.25 26.62
N SER A 211 10.64 -16.43 26.02
CA SER A 211 11.28 -17.65 26.53
C SER A 211 12.81 -17.53 26.56
N ARG A 212 13.39 -16.91 25.52
CA ARG A 212 14.83 -16.62 25.46
C ARG A 212 15.26 -15.55 26.48
N CYS A 213 14.46 -14.50 26.66
CA CYS A 213 14.67 -13.48 27.68
C CYS A 213 14.67 -14.09 29.10
N LYS A 214 13.67 -14.92 29.43
CA LYS A 214 13.61 -15.65 30.71
C LYS A 214 14.86 -16.51 30.91
N SER A 215 15.28 -17.24 29.88
CA SER A 215 16.48 -18.07 29.94
C SER A 215 17.76 -17.24 30.18
N TYR A 216 17.85 -16.06 29.55
CA TYR A 216 18.95 -15.10 29.77
C TYR A 216 18.98 -14.61 31.23
N LEU A 217 17.84 -14.17 31.77
CA LEU A 217 17.72 -13.70 33.15
C LEU A 217 18.01 -14.79 34.18
N SER A 218 17.55 -16.03 33.93
CA SER A 218 17.86 -17.18 34.79
C SER A 218 19.35 -17.52 34.82
N ARG A 219 20.07 -17.39 33.69
CA ARG A 219 21.54 -17.60 33.67
C ARG A 219 22.29 -16.55 34.50
N LEU A 220 21.74 -15.35 34.63
CA LEU A 220 22.28 -14.27 35.45
C LEU A 220 21.83 -14.37 36.93
N ASN A 221 21.11 -15.43 37.31
CA ASN A 221 20.55 -15.63 38.65
C ASN A 221 19.66 -14.46 39.11
N ILE A 222 18.92 -13.85 38.20
CA ILE A 222 18.01 -12.75 38.53
C ILE A 222 16.65 -13.31 38.97
N PRO A 223 16.18 -12.98 40.19
CA PRO A 223 14.84 -13.36 40.62
C PRO A 223 13.74 -12.72 39.76
N LEU A 224 12.76 -13.52 39.34
CA LEU A 224 11.61 -13.05 38.56
C LEU A 224 10.34 -12.89 39.40
N SER A 225 10.32 -13.43 40.62
CA SER A 225 9.18 -13.33 41.53
C SER A 225 9.38 -12.17 42.50
N HIS A 226 8.35 -11.34 42.67
CA HIS A 226 8.30 -10.26 43.65
C HIS A 226 8.40 -10.77 45.11
N THR A 227 8.21 -12.07 45.33
CA THR A 227 8.34 -12.70 46.65
C THR A 227 9.78 -13.01 47.05
N ASP A 228 10.74 -12.89 46.13
CA ASP A 228 12.16 -13.14 46.42
C ASP A 228 12.76 -11.92 47.15
N PRO A 229 13.49 -12.10 48.27
CA PRO A 229 14.12 -11.00 48.99
C PRO A 229 15.12 -10.18 48.16
N ASN A 230 15.68 -10.76 47.08
CA ASN A 230 16.61 -10.09 46.19
C ASN A 230 15.94 -9.55 44.92
N TYR A 231 14.60 -9.51 44.87
CA TYR A 231 13.87 -8.96 43.74
C TYR A 231 14.08 -7.44 43.62
N ASP A 232 14.57 -7.00 42.46
CA ASP A 232 14.75 -5.59 42.12
C ASP A 232 14.13 -5.33 40.75
N SER A 233 13.00 -4.62 40.75
CA SER A 233 12.23 -4.31 39.53
C SER A 233 13.01 -3.42 38.55
N LYS A 234 13.81 -2.47 39.05
CA LYS A 234 14.60 -1.57 38.20
C LYS A 234 15.74 -2.32 37.54
N LYS A 235 16.48 -3.14 38.31
CA LYS A 235 17.55 -4.00 37.78
C LYS A 235 17.02 -5.00 36.76
N LEU A 236 15.85 -5.61 37.02
CA LEU A 236 15.19 -6.51 36.08
C LEU A 236 14.86 -5.80 34.76
N CYS A 237 14.28 -4.59 34.82
CA CYS A 237 13.96 -3.80 33.63
C CYS A 237 15.21 -3.45 32.81
N ILE A 238 16.30 -3.04 33.47
CA ILE A 238 17.58 -2.74 32.80
C ILE A 238 18.08 -3.97 32.03
N LEU A 239 18.12 -5.13 32.67
CA LEU A 239 18.62 -6.35 32.04
C LEU A 239 17.72 -6.84 30.89
N ILE A 240 16.41 -6.59 30.96
CA ILE A 240 15.51 -6.84 29.82
C ILE A 240 15.85 -5.91 28.65
N CYS A 241 16.13 -4.62 28.90
CA CYS A 241 16.53 -3.68 27.86
C CYS A 241 17.87 -4.05 27.22
N ASP A 242 18.83 -4.51 28.03
CA ASP A 242 20.12 -5.05 27.55
C ASP A 242 19.89 -6.28 26.66
N PHE A 243 19.04 -7.21 27.08
CA PHE A 243 18.67 -8.37 26.27
C PHE A 243 18.07 -7.96 24.92
N MET A 244 17.10 -7.04 24.93
CA MET A 244 16.47 -6.56 23.69
C MET A 244 17.48 -5.91 22.74
N SER A 245 18.42 -5.12 23.28
CA SER A 245 19.48 -4.50 22.49
C SER A 245 20.42 -5.54 21.88
N ASN A 246 20.80 -6.57 22.65
CA ASN A 246 21.63 -7.68 22.18
C ASN A 246 20.96 -8.56 21.12
N GLU A 247 19.62 -8.64 21.15
CA GLU A 247 18.80 -9.30 20.13
C GLU A 247 18.66 -8.47 18.84
N GLY A 248 19.28 -7.29 18.77
CA GLY A 248 19.28 -6.42 17.60
C GLY A 248 18.05 -5.52 17.49
N TYR A 249 17.23 -5.41 18.55
CA TYR A 249 16.16 -4.42 18.58
C TYR A 249 16.72 -3.04 18.87
N GLY A 250 16.28 -2.04 18.11
CA GLY A 250 16.71 -0.65 18.25
C GLY A 250 15.55 0.33 18.40
N PRO A 251 15.85 1.60 18.71
CA PRO A 251 14.83 2.64 18.84
C PRO A 251 14.07 2.84 17.53
N VAL A 252 12.75 2.84 17.60
CA VAL A 252 11.91 3.28 16.49
C VAL A 252 11.92 4.82 16.44
N VAL A 253 12.32 5.37 15.31
CA VAL A 253 12.56 6.82 15.11
C VAL A 253 11.25 7.63 15.20
N HIS A 254 11.31 8.69 16.02
CA HIS A 254 10.49 9.92 16.14
C HIS A 254 9.10 10.03 15.48
N PHE A 255 8.04 10.06 16.32
CA PHE A 255 6.98 11.10 16.35
C PHE A 255 6.00 10.85 17.53
N PRO A 256 5.70 11.82 18.42
CA PRO A 256 6.45 13.02 18.79
C PRO A 256 7.54 12.78 19.86
N VAL A 257 7.44 11.71 20.67
CA VAL A 257 8.43 11.31 21.71
C VAL A 257 8.63 9.78 21.67
N ARG A 258 9.64 9.20 22.31
CA ARG A 258 9.82 7.74 22.43
C ARG A 258 8.67 7.08 23.21
N VAL A 259 8.41 5.80 22.92
CA VAL A 259 7.45 5.01 23.71
C VAL A 259 8.14 4.62 25.01
N LEU A 260 7.50 4.93 26.13
CA LEU A 260 7.96 4.55 27.45
C LEU A 260 7.09 3.40 27.98
N VAL A 261 7.71 2.47 28.70
CA VAL A 261 6.98 1.42 29.42
C VAL A 261 6.73 1.92 30.84
N HIS A 262 5.47 1.99 31.25
CA HIS A 262 5.07 2.33 32.61
C HIS A 262 5.13 1.07 33.48
N ILE A 263 5.85 1.14 34.60
CA ILE A 263 5.96 0.07 35.59
C ILE A 263 5.25 0.51 36.86
N SER A 264 4.13 -0.13 37.15
CA SER A 264 3.43 0.05 38.42
C SER A 264 4.10 -0.73 39.54
N VAL A 265 4.40 -0.04 40.64
CA VAL A 265 4.99 -0.65 41.83
C VAL A 265 3.86 -0.97 42.82
N PRO A 266 3.75 -2.22 43.33
CA PRO A 266 2.67 -2.58 44.26
C PRO A 266 2.72 -1.87 45.61
N ASP A 267 3.91 -1.41 46.01
CA ASP A 267 4.13 -0.68 47.26
C ASP A 267 3.66 0.77 47.09
N PRO A 268 2.63 1.23 47.82
CA PRO A 268 2.11 2.59 47.71
C PRO A 268 3.08 3.67 48.17
N GLU A 269 4.14 3.33 48.91
CA GLU A 269 5.17 4.28 49.35
C GLU A 269 6.24 4.53 48.27
N VAL A 270 6.25 3.74 47.19
CA VAL A 270 7.21 3.84 46.10
C VAL A 270 6.51 4.35 44.84
N ASP A 271 6.96 5.47 44.31
CA ASP A 271 6.42 5.98 43.06
C ASP A 271 6.64 4.99 41.90
N ASP A 272 5.63 4.90 41.03
CA ASP A 272 5.78 4.31 39.72
C ASP A 272 6.94 4.94 38.94
N PHE A 273 7.52 4.17 38.03
CA PHE A 273 8.61 4.63 37.17
C PHE A 273 8.38 4.22 35.73
N TYR A 274 9.14 4.86 34.84
CA TYR A 274 9.05 4.62 33.41
C TYR A 274 10.37 4.05 32.90
N VAL A 275 10.27 3.23 31.87
CA VAL A 275 11.43 2.62 31.21
C VAL A 275 11.51 3.13 29.78
N ASP A 276 12.59 3.84 29.45
CA ASP A 276 12.99 4.09 28.06
C ASP A 276 13.89 2.94 27.60
N VAL A 277 13.28 1.96 26.92
CA VAL A 277 13.93 0.72 26.48
C VAL A 277 15.19 0.98 25.64
N PHE A 278 15.21 2.09 24.91
CA PHE A 278 16.32 2.44 24.00
C PHE A 278 16.97 3.78 24.38
N GLY A 279 16.68 4.27 25.60
CA GLY A 279 17.22 5.47 26.23
C GLY A 279 18.67 5.32 26.63
N SER A 280 19.41 6.43 26.64
CA SER A 280 20.68 6.50 27.37
C SER A 280 20.45 6.37 28.88
N GLN A 281 19.29 6.83 29.36
CA GLN A 281 18.79 6.63 30.71
C GLN A 281 17.62 5.66 30.66
N THR A 282 17.82 4.43 31.11
CA THR A 282 16.80 3.38 31.02
C THR A 282 15.65 3.59 31.99
N ILE A 283 15.91 4.04 33.22
CA ILE A 283 14.89 4.27 34.26
C ILE A 283 14.65 5.77 34.41
N LEU A 284 13.38 6.17 34.28
CA LEU A 284 12.91 7.56 34.37
C LEU A 284 11.96 7.71 35.57
N THR A 285 12.18 8.74 36.39
CA THR A 285 11.35 9.02 37.57
C THR A 285 10.09 9.81 37.21
N LEU A 286 8.97 9.49 37.85
CA LEU A 286 7.71 10.22 37.67
C LEU A 286 7.80 11.68 38.13
N ARG A 287 8.62 11.98 39.15
CA ARG A 287 8.69 13.33 39.75
C ARG A 287 9.66 14.29 39.08
N ASP A 288 10.73 13.78 38.45
CA ASP A 288 11.80 14.63 37.92
C ASP A 288 11.89 14.51 36.39
N ASP A 289 12.07 13.29 35.89
CA ASP A 289 12.36 13.07 34.47
C ASP A 289 11.14 13.30 33.58
N ILE A 290 9.97 12.77 33.96
CA ILE A 290 8.74 12.88 33.17
C ILE A 290 8.26 14.33 33.02
N PRO A 291 8.16 15.16 34.08
CA PRO A 291 7.82 16.57 33.94
C PRO A 291 8.80 17.33 33.04
N ALA A 292 10.10 17.04 33.14
CA ALA A 292 11.11 17.67 32.30
C ALA A 292 10.98 17.27 30.81
N ILE A 293 10.56 16.05 30.52
CA ILE A 293 10.26 15.60 29.14
C ILE A 293 9.01 16.32 28.61
N LEU A 294 7.95 16.40 29.40
CA LEU A 294 6.69 17.03 28.99
C LEU A 294 6.80 18.55 28.84
N ALA A 295 7.52 19.22 29.73
CA ALA A 295 7.80 20.65 29.64
C ALA A 295 8.53 21.01 28.34
N ARG A 296 9.47 20.16 27.89
CA ARG A 296 10.15 20.31 26.58
C ARG A 296 9.20 20.16 25.38
N GLN A 297 8.03 19.57 25.57
CA GLN A 297 6.96 19.46 24.56
C GLN A 297 5.89 20.55 24.71
N GLY A 298 6.10 21.55 25.59
CA GLY A 298 5.14 22.62 25.83
C GLY A 298 3.95 22.22 26.70
N ILE A 299 4.00 21.06 27.37
CA ILE A 299 2.95 20.60 28.29
C ILE A 299 3.27 21.10 29.70
N GLN A 300 2.30 21.76 30.34
CA GLN A 300 2.44 22.25 31.71
C GLN A 300 2.25 21.12 32.74
N ALA A 301 2.92 21.27 33.90
CA ALA A 301 2.99 20.22 34.93
C ALA A 301 1.62 19.90 35.57
N ASP A 302 0.74 20.90 35.68
CA ASP A 302 -0.64 20.75 36.14
C ASP A 302 -1.50 19.87 35.22
N SER A 303 -1.15 19.82 33.93
CA SER A 303 -1.83 19.05 32.91
C SER A 303 -1.21 17.66 32.69
N MET A 304 -0.06 17.37 33.32
CA MET A 304 0.75 16.16 33.10
C MET A 304 -0.04 14.85 33.21
N MET A 305 -0.89 14.72 34.24
CA MET A 305 -1.62 13.48 34.51
C MET A 305 -2.55 13.06 33.35
N HIS A 306 -2.95 14.01 32.49
CA HIS A 306 -3.75 13.72 31.30
C HIS A 306 -2.95 13.06 30.17
N TYR A 307 -1.62 13.19 30.18
CA TYR A 307 -0.72 12.76 29.09
C TYR A 307 0.12 11.52 29.39
N ILE A 308 0.17 11.08 30.65
CA ILE A 308 1.02 9.95 31.09
C ILE A 308 0.26 8.62 31.21
N SER A 309 -0.98 8.55 30.72
CA SER A 309 -1.77 7.32 30.77
C SER A 309 -1.25 6.27 29.78
N PRO A 310 -1.37 4.96 30.10
CA PRO A 310 -1.03 3.89 29.18
C PRO A 310 -1.78 4.03 27.84
N SER A 311 -1.04 4.00 26.73
CA SER A 311 -1.62 4.11 25.41
C SER A 311 -2.35 2.82 25.00
N GLY A 312 -3.61 2.95 24.58
CA GLY A 312 -4.36 1.84 24.01
C GLY A 312 -3.86 1.40 22.63
N ALA A 313 -4.35 0.24 22.17
CA ALA A 313 -3.95 -0.37 20.90
C ALA A 313 -4.14 0.57 19.69
N ALA A 314 -5.26 1.30 19.62
CA ALA A 314 -5.55 2.22 18.52
C ALA A 314 -4.51 3.35 18.41
N SER A 315 -4.15 3.98 19.53
CA SER A 315 -3.12 5.04 19.57
C SER A 315 -1.77 4.51 19.08
N MET A 316 -1.43 3.31 19.55
CA MET A 316 -0.17 2.66 19.21
C MET A 316 -0.11 2.19 17.74
N LEU A 317 -1.23 1.71 17.18
CA LEU A 317 -1.34 1.38 15.76
C LEU A 317 -1.19 2.64 14.89
N LEU A 318 -1.86 3.74 15.24
CA LEU A 318 -1.70 5.02 14.53
C LEU A 318 -0.25 5.51 14.55
N ARG A 319 0.41 5.39 15.69
CA ARG A 319 1.84 5.68 15.80
C ARG A 319 2.68 4.76 14.89
N ASN A 320 2.39 3.46 14.88
CA ASN A 320 3.08 2.50 14.03
C ASN A 320 2.90 2.84 12.53
N GLY A 321 1.69 3.16 12.10
CA GLY A 321 1.40 3.61 10.73
C GLY A 321 2.20 4.86 10.34
N ARG A 322 2.36 5.84 11.24
CA ARG A 322 3.20 7.04 11.00
C ARG A 322 4.66 6.65 10.80
N ASN A 323 5.18 5.78 11.64
CA ASN A 323 6.58 5.33 11.57
C ASN A 323 6.84 4.54 10.28
N ILE A 324 5.88 3.72 9.85
CA ILE A 324 5.96 3.01 8.56
C ILE A 324 6.00 3.99 7.39
N LEU A 325 5.09 4.97 7.33
CA LEU A 325 5.12 5.96 6.25
C LEU A 325 6.41 6.79 6.25
N SER A 326 6.96 7.09 7.43
CA SER A 326 8.25 7.78 7.54
C SER A 326 9.39 6.91 7.01
N SER A 327 9.42 5.61 7.30
CA SER A 327 10.49 4.72 6.86
C SER A 327 10.48 4.45 5.35
N LEU A 328 9.32 4.54 4.69
CA LEU A 328 9.22 4.42 3.22
C LEU A 328 9.99 5.51 2.46
N ASN A 329 10.27 6.65 3.09
CA ASN A 329 11.07 7.72 2.49
C ASN A 329 12.59 7.51 2.65
N ILE A 330 13.01 6.43 3.31
CA ILE A 330 14.42 6.10 3.51
C ILE A 330 14.89 5.22 2.33
N PRO A 331 16.01 5.56 1.65
CA PRO A 331 16.49 4.85 0.45
C PRO A 331 16.79 3.35 0.60
N ALA A 332 16.76 2.80 1.81
CA ALA A 332 17.16 1.43 2.14
C ALA A 332 16.00 0.41 2.14
N THR A 333 14.76 0.82 1.91
CA THR A 333 13.60 -0.08 2.01
C THR A 333 13.51 -1.03 0.79
N PRO A 334 13.42 -2.36 0.99
CA PRO A 334 13.22 -3.31 -0.11
C PRO A 334 11.95 -3.00 -0.91
N LEU A 335 12.04 -3.02 -2.25
CA LEU A 335 10.92 -2.69 -3.15
C LEU A 335 9.67 -3.54 -2.90
N SER A 336 9.85 -4.82 -2.55
CA SER A 336 8.76 -5.75 -2.25
C SER A 336 7.94 -5.35 -1.01
N LEU A 337 8.51 -4.56 -0.10
CA LEU A 337 7.86 -4.13 1.13
C LEU A 337 7.16 -2.78 1.00
N ILE A 338 7.46 -1.98 -0.03
CA ILE A 338 6.96 -0.60 -0.15
C ILE A 338 5.42 -0.58 -0.20
N ARG A 339 4.84 -1.27 -1.19
CA ARG A 339 3.38 -1.33 -1.38
C ARG A 339 2.63 -1.90 -0.17
N PRO A 340 2.94 -3.12 0.34
CA PRO A 340 2.18 -3.67 1.47
C PRO A 340 2.31 -2.80 2.74
N SER A 341 3.47 -2.17 2.96
CA SER A 341 3.67 -1.25 4.09
C SER A 341 2.88 0.04 3.94
N ALA A 342 2.82 0.62 2.73
CA ALA A 342 2.01 1.80 2.45
C ALA A 342 0.52 1.50 2.62
N LEU A 343 0.05 0.38 2.04
CA LEU A 343 -1.34 -0.05 2.13
C LEU A 343 -1.76 -0.30 3.58
N LEU A 344 -0.90 -0.96 4.37
CA LEU A 344 -1.07 -1.17 5.81
C LEU A 344 -1.25 0.15 6.56
N ALA A 345 -0.29 1.06 6.41
CA ALA A 345 -0.29 2.31 7.17
C ALA A 345 -1.50 3.18 6.82
N LEU A 346 -1.81 3.34 5.53
CA LEU A 346 -2.97 4.09 5.04
C LEU A 346 -4.29 3.47 5.53
N THR A 347 -4.38 2.14 5.54
CA THR A 347 -5.57 1.44 6.07
C THR A 347 -5.72 1.66 7.57
N ILE A 348 -4.66 1.57 8.37
CA ILE A 348 -4.69 1.88 9.81
C ILE A 348 -5.25 3.29 10.05
N PHE A 349 -4.77 4.30 9.31
CA PHE A 349 -5.28 5.66 9.46
C PHE A 349 -6.75 5.79 9.09
N LEU A 350 -7.16 5.22 7.95
CA LEU A 350 -8.55 5.29 7.51
C LEU A 350 -9.47 4.63 8.54
N VAL A 351 -9.19 3.38 8.91
CA VAL A 351 -10.02 2.60 9.85
C VAL A 351 -10.13 3.28 11.21
N LEU A 352 -9.04 3.87 11.74
CA LEU A 352 -9.04 4.41 13.11
C LEU A 352 -9.43 5.89 13.21
N THR A 353 -9.29 6.67 12.13
CA THR A 353 -9.57 8.12 12.15
C THR A 353 -10.79 8.53 11.32
N GLY A 354 -11.21 7.73 10.34
CA GLY A 354 -12.22 8.11 9.36
C GLY A 354 -11.79 9.25 8.42
N GLY A 355 -10.50 9.59 8.38
CA GLY A 355 -9.98 10.73 7.64
C GLY A 355 -9.89 10.49 6.13
N GLY A 356 -10.83 11.03 5.36
CA GLY A 356 -10.91 10.85 3.89
C GLY A 356 -9.76 11.39 3.05
N ARG A 357 -8.80 12.13 3.64
CA ARG A 357 -7.65 12.70 2.89
C ARG A 357 -6.68 11.64 2.36
N LEU A 358 -6.82 10.38 2.79
CA LEU A 358 -5.92 9.28 2.45
C LEU A 358 -6.48 8.31 1.39
N VAL A 359 -7.69 8.56 0.89
CA VAL A 359 -8.35 7.66 -0.07
C VAL A 359 -7.54 7.56 -1.35
N ILE A 360 -7.10 8.67 -1.92
CA ILE A 360 -6.37 8.65 -3.20
C ILE A 360 -5.00 7.98 -3.04
N GLN A 361 -4.27 8.24 -1.96
CA GLN A 361 -3.03 7.52 -1.69
C GLN A 361 -3.28 6.02 -1.53
N LEU A 362 -4.31 5.62 -0.79
CA LEU A 362 -4.64 4.20 -0.61
C LEU A 362 -4.92 3.54 -1.97
N MET A 363 -5.80 4.15 -2.76
CA MET A 363 -6.19 3.62 -4.06
C MET A 363 -5.04 3.61 -5.07
N SER A 364 -4.05 4.51 -4.94
CA SER A 364 -2.81 4.46 -5.75
C SER A 364 -1.94 3.23 -5.47
N GLN A 365 -2.11 2.60 -4.29
CA GLN A 365 -1.39 1.40 -3.87
C GLN A 365 -2.22 0.13 -4.00
N ALA A 366 -3.53 0.24 -4.20
CA ALA A 366 -4.46 -0.89 -4.26
C ALA A 366 -4.45 -1.56 -5.65
N GLU A 367 -4.50 -2.88 -5.68
CA GLU A 367 -4.79 -3.66 -6.89
C GLU A 367 -6.27 -4.04 -6.97
N PRO A 368 -6.75 -4.48 -8.16
CA PRO A 368 -8.12 -4.97 -8.31
C PRO A 368 -8.53 -6.04 -7.29
N LEU A 369 -7.61 -6.91 -6.88
CA LEU A 369 -7.90 -7.91 -5.83
C LEU A 369 -8.19 -7.25 -4.48
N ASP A 370 -7.41 -6.23 -4.10
CA ASP A 370 -7.60 -5.47 -2.85
C ASP A 370 -8.99 -4.79 -2.86
N CYS A 371 -9.33 -4.16 -3.99
CA CYS A 371 -10.63 -3.51 -4.23
C CYS A 371 -11.80 -4.48 -4.06
N ALA A 372 -11.73 -5.66 -4.70
CA ALA A 372 -12.80 -6.66 -4.67
C ALA A 372 -12.93 -7.41 -3.33
N THR A 373 -11.90 -7.35 -2.48
CA THR A 373 -11.85 -8.09 -1.22
C THR A 373 -11.87 -7.14 -0.03
N PHE A 374 -10.76 -6.98 0.68
CA PHE A 374 -10.77 -6.32 1.99
C PHE A 374 -11.21 -4.85 1.91
N ILE A 375 -10.97 -4.13 0.80
CA ILE A 375 -11.39 -2.73 0.69
C ILE A 375 -12.93 -2.65 0.68
N THR A 376 -13.58 -3.34 -0.25
CA THR A 376 -15.05 -3.30 -0.37
C THR A 376 -15.75 -4.05 0.76
N GLU A 377 -15.22 -5.21 1.17
CA GLU A 377 -15.91 -6.11 2.10
C GLU A 377 -15.62 -5.81 3.57
N ALA A 378 -14.52 -5.11 3.90
CA ALA A 378 -14.17 -4.81 5.29
C ALA A 378 -13.88 -3.33 5.56
N LEU A 379 -13.06 -2.67 4.73
CA LEU A 379 -12.66 -1.28 4.97
C LEU A 379 -13.83 -0.33 4.82
N ILE A 380 -14.55 -0.37 3.71
CA ILE A 380 -15.69 0.53 3.50
C ILE A 380 -16.77 0.35 4.58
N PRO A 381 -17.20 -0.88 4.93
CA PRO A 381 -18.12 -1.10 6.05
C PRO A 381 -17.59 -0.60 7.41
N SER A 382 -16.27 -0.67 7.65
CA SER A 382 -15.67 -0.19 8.91
C SER A 382 -15.71 1.33 9.09
N LEU A 383 -15.97 2.07 8.01
CA LEU A 383 -15.99 3.53 7.97
C LEU A 383 -17.38 4.12 8.23
N ASP A 384 -18.22 3.42 8.99
CA ASP A 384 -19.53 3.92 9.37
C ASP A 384 -19.44 5.33 10.00
N GLY A 385 -20.38 6.20 9.61
CA GLY A 385 -20.37 7.64 9.91
C GLY A 385 -19.46 8.52 9.04
N ALA A 386 -18.73 7.96 8.07
CA ALA A 386 -17.86 8.71 7.14
C ALA A 386 -18.34 8.58 5.68
N GLY A 387 -19.62 8.88 5.41
CA GLY A 387 -20.29 8.61 4.13
C GLY A 387 -19.52 9.06 2.88
N LYS A 388 -18.99 10.29 2.86
CA LYS A 388 -18.17 10.76 1.73
C LYS A 388 -16.95 9.86 1.45
N VAL A 389 -16.27 9.39 2.50
CA VAL A 389 -15.09 8.53 2.37
C VAL A 389 -15.48 7.16 1.83
N GLN A 390 -16.62 6.64 2.28
CA GLN A 390 -17.18 5.38 1.78
C GLN A 390 -17.54 5.51 0.30
N ASP A 391 -18.19 6.60 -0.10
CA ASP A 391 -18.55 6.88 -1.49
C ASP A 391 -17.31 7.00 -2.38
N ASP A 392 -16.31 7.78 -1.95
CA ASP A 392 -15.05 7.98 -2.69
C ASP A 392 -14.30 6.63 -2.88
N LEU A 393 -14.24 5.79 -1.84
CA LEU A 393 -13.64 4.45 -1.91
C LEU A 393 -14.44 3.49 -2.80
N HIS A 394 -15.77 3.51 -2.71
CA HIS A 394 -16.64 2.70 -3.54
C HIS A 394 -16.46 3.05 -5.02
N GLN A 395 -16.51 4.34 -5.36
CA GLN A 395 -16.36 4.81 -6.72
C GLN A 395 -14.99 4.45 -7.30
N ALA A 396 -13.91 4.67 -6.55
CA ALA A 396 -12.56 4.34 -6.98
C ALA A 396 -12.37 2.82 -7.16
N SER A 397 -12.89 2.02 -6.23
CA SER A 397 -12.83 0.55 -6.30
C SER A 397 -13.60 0.01 -7.50
N GLN A 398 -14.84 0.49 -7.71
CA GLN A 398 -15.67 0.09 -8.82
C GLN A 398 -15.01 0.40 -10.17
N LYS A 399 -14.46 1.61 -10.32
CA LYS A 399 -13.74 2.00 -11.54
C LYS A 399 -12.58 1.05 -11.86
N GLY A 400 -11.74 0.74 -10.87
CA GLY A 400 -10.61 -0.17 -11.07
C GLY A 400 -11.04 -1.61 -11.41
N LEU A 401 -12.15 -2.08 -10.83
CA LEU A 401 -12.72 -3.39 -11.12
C LEU A 401 -13.33 -3.47 -12.52
N GLU A 402 -14.03 -2.42 -12.95
CA GLU A 402 -14.60 -2.31 -14.30
C GLU A 402 -13.51 -2.31 -15.38
N GLU A 403 -12.45 -1.52 -15.18
CA GLU A 403 -11.28 -1.49 -16.07
C GLU A 403 -10.63 -2.87 -16.21
N GLU A 404 -10.46 -3.61 -15.10
CA GLU A 404 -9.96 -4.98 -15.21
C GLU A 404 -11.00 -5.94 -15.82
N ALA A 405 -12.29 -5.81 -15.52
CA ALA A 405 -13.31 -6.67 -16.13
C ALA A 405 -13.30 -6.55 -17.67
N ILE A 406 -13.13 -5.33 -18.19
CA ILE A 406 -12.96 -5.06 -19.63
C ILE A 406 -11.68 -5.74 -20.15
N SER A 407 -10.54 -5.55 -19.47
CA SER A 407 -9.25 -6.18 -19.82
C SER A 407 -9.28 -7.71 -19.76
N ALA A 408 -10.10 -8.29 -18.87
CA ALA A 408 -10.25 -9.72 -18.67
C ALA A 408 -11.06 -10.41 -19.78
N GLN A 409 -11.93 -9.67 -20.48
CA GLN A 409 -12.71 -10.18 -21.61
C GLN A 409 -11.85 -10.33 -22.89
N GLU A 410 -10.75 -9.59 -23.01
CA GLU A 410 -9.86 -9.68 -24.17
C GLU A 410 -9.06 -11.00 -24.14
N ILE A 411 -9.43 -11.95 -25.02
CA ILE A 411 -8.71 -13.23 -25.17
C ILE A 411 -7.66 -13.09 -26.28
N LYS A 412 -6.39 -13.16 -25.92
CA LYS A 412 -5.26 -13.12 -26.86
C LYS A 412 -4.78 -14.54 -27.20
N LEU A 413 -5.44 -15.19 -28.14
CA LEU A 413 -5.13 -16.56 -28.57
C LEU A 413 -3.89 -16.61 -29.48
N ARG A 414 -3.11 -17.69 -29.41
CA ARG A 414 -2.31 -18.13 -30.56
C ARG A 414 -3.27 -18.72 -31.60
N SER A 415 -3.80 -17.94 -32.53
CA SER A 415 -4.49 -18.51 -33.70
C SER A 415 -3.49 -18.77 -34.85
N PRO A 416 -3.80 -19.70 -35.78
CA PRO A 416 -2.91 -20.10 -36.88
C PRO A 416 -2.79 -19.07 -38.01
N GLU A 417 -3.45 -17.92 -37.90
CA GLU A 417 -3.58 -16.92 -38.96
C GLU A 417 -2.39 -15.94 -38.94
N GLU A 418 -1.23 -16.50 -39.33
CA GLU A 418 -0.04 -15.94 -40.00
C GLU A 418 0.56 -14.56 -39.66
N THR A 419 0.02 -13.74 -38.76
CA THR A 419 0.51 -12.35 -38.57
C THR A 419 1.35 -12.13 -37.30
N VAL A 420 1.15 -12.91 -36.24
CA VAL A 420 1.81 -12.74 -34.93
C VAL A 420 2.80 -13.88 -34.68
N HIS A 421 4.10 -13.56 -34.69
CA HIS A 421 5.16 -14.58 -34.66
C HIS A 421 5.60 -15.00 -33.25
N HIS A 422 5.26 -14.22 -32.22
CA HIS A 422 5.71 -14.44 -30.85
C HIS A 422 4.55 -14.68 -29.88
N PHE A 423 4.82 -15.31 -28.74
CA PHE A 423 3.78 -15.79 -27.82
C PHE A 423 3.92 -15.21 -26.42
N VAL A 424 2.79 -15.09 -25.72
CA VAL A 424 2.75 -14.73 -24.31
C VAL A 424 3.54 -15.75 -23.50
N GLY A 425 4.52 -15.29 -22.75
CA GLY A 425 5.47 -16.12 -22.02
C GLY A 425 6.80 -16.37 -22.72
N MET A 426 6.98 -15.86 -23.93
CA MET A 426 8.27 -15.94 -24.61
C MET A 426 9.22 -14.87 -24.07
N LEU A 427 10.45 -15.29 -23.77
CA LEU A 427 11.56 -14.39 -23.51
C LEU A 427 12.19 -13.91 -24.82
N PHE A 428 12.62 -12.66 -24.81
CA PHE A 428 13.33 -12.08 -25.93
C PHE A 428 14.32 -11.02 -25.50
N GLU A 429 15.26 -10.73 -26.39
CA GLU A 429 16.19 -9.61 -26.29
C GLU A 429 15.75 -8.51 -27.29
N HIS A 430 15.69 -7.26 -26.85
CA HIS A 430 15.34 -6.15 -27.74
C HIS A 430 16.51 -5.81 -28.69
N LYS A 431 16.34 -5.98 -30.00
CA LYS A 431 17.42 -5.86 -31.02
C LYS A 431 18.24 -4.56 -30.97
N ARG A 432 17.61 -3.44 -30.58
CA ARG A 432 18.27 -2.12 -30.52
C ARG A 432 18.83 -1.75 -29.15
N TYR A 433 18.22 -2.24 -28.07
CA TYR A 433 18.46 -1.75 -26.71
C TYR A 433 19.02 -2.84 -25.79
N ASN A 434 19.11 -4.09 -26.28
CA ASN A 434 19.69 -5.26 -25.65
C ASN A 434 19.19 -5.54 -24.22
N TYR A 435 17.96 -5.13 -23.90
CA TYR A 435 17.29 -5.53 -22.67
C TYR A 435 16.54 -6.85 -22.88
N THR A 436 16.44 -7.64 -21.82
CA THR A 436 15.63 -8.87 -21.78
C THR A 436 14.25 -8.58 -21.23
N ALA A 437 13.23 -9.13 -21.88
CA ALA A 437 11.85 -9.00 -21.45
C ALA A 437 11.02 -10.25 -21.76
N LEU A 438 9.91 -10.39 -21.05
CA LEU A 438 8.89 -11.40 -21.31
C LEU A 438 7.68 -10.76 -21.99
N ILE A 439 7.16 -11.42 -23.02
CA ILE A 439 5.89 -11.03 -23.64
C ILE A 439 4.72 -11.38 -22.74
N THR A 440 3.85 -10.41 -22.49
CA THR A 440 2.65 -10.55 -21.63
C THR A 440 1.34 -10.38 -22.41
N GLY A 441 1.41 -9.81 -23.61
CA GLY A 441 0.28 -9.66 -24.52
C GLY A 441 0.73 -9.10 -25.87
N TRP A 442 -0.21 -8.95 -26.80
CA TRP A 442 0.05 -8.39 -28.13
C TRP A 442 -1.17 -7.69 -28.70
N ASP A 443 -0.97 -6.83 -29.68
CA ASP A 443 -1.98 -6.22 -30.54
C ASP A 443 -1.59 -6.48 -32.00
N PRO A 444 -2.55 -6.77 -32.89
CA PRO A 444 -2.25 -7.09 -34.30
C PRO A 444 -1.65 -5.91 -35.06
N VAL A 445 -1.91 -4.68 -34.61
CA VAL A 445 -1.37 -3.42 -35.12
C VAL A 445 -1.08 -2.47 -33.95
N CYS A 446 -0.29 -1.42 -34.17
CA CYS A 446 0.00 -0.42 -33.14
C CYS A 446 -1.27 0.29 -32.66
N LYS A 447 -1.60 0.18 -31.36
CA LYS A 447 -2.71 0.91 -30.71
C LYS A 447 -2.26 2.16 -29.95
N ALA A 448 -0.99 2.54 -30.03
CA ALA A 448 -0.45 3.69 -29.31
C ALA A 448 -0.91 5.03 -29.93
N SER A 449 -0.85 6.11 -29.15
CA SER A 449 -1.21 7.45 -29.63
C SER A 449 -0.25 7.95 -30.72
N GLU A 450 -0.74 8.82 -31.61
CA GLU A 450 0.08 9.42 -32.68
C GLU A 450 1.32 10.16 -32.15
N SER A 451 1.22 10.80 -30.98
CA SER A 451 2.36 11.41 -30.30
C SER A 451 3.45 10.39 -29.96
N TRP A 452 3.06 9.23 -29.42
CA TRP A 452 3.98 8.16 -29.06
C TRP A 452 4.59 7.49 -30.30
N ILE A 453 3.79 7.25 -31.34
CA ILE A 453 4.24 6.72 -32.64
C ILE A 453 5.36 7.59 -33.23
N LYS A 454 5.18 8.92 -33.16
CA LYS A 454 6.17 9.90 -33.63
C LYS A 454 7.42 9.92 -32.76
N GLU A 455 7.27 9.95 -31.44
CA GLU A 455 8.37 9.96 -30.48
C GLU A 455 9.24 8.69 -30.61
N MET A 456 8.61 7.53 -30.69
CA MET A 456 9.27 6.23 -30.79
C MET A 456 9.69 5.86 -32.22
N LYS A 457 9.47 6.76 -33.18
CA LYS A 457 9.84 6.59 -34.60
C LYS A 457 9.32 5.29 -35.21
N VAL A 458 8.08 4.94 -34.89
CA VAL A 458 7.46 3.69 -35.34
C VAL A 458 7.36 3.62 -36.86
N LEU A 459 7.12 4.76 -37.53
CA LEU A 459 7.02 4.83 -38.99
C LEU A 459 8.35 4.57 -39.70
N ASP A 460 9.48 4.71 -39.01
CA ASP A 460 10.82 4.44 -39.55
C ASP A 460 11.17 2.94 -39.49
N LEU A 461 10.32 2.12 -38.87
CA LEU A 461 10.51 0.67 -38.80
C LEU A 461 10.19 -0.01 -40.14
N PRO A 462 10.84 -1.14 -40.48
CA PRO A 462 10.62 -1.84 -41.76
C PRO A 462 9.16 -2.13 -42.08
N ARG A 463 8.35 -2.49 -41.08
CA ARG A 463 6.91 -2.74 -41.22
C ARG A 463 6.03 -1.66 -40.59
N GLY A 464 6.60 -0.54 -40.18
CA GLY A 464 5.86 0.61 -39.66
C GLY A 464 4.94 0.27 -38.48
N ARG A 465 3.72 0.84 -38.49
CA ARG A 465 2.67 0.63 -37.47
C ARG A 465 1.75 -0.56 -37.74
N ASP A 466 1.82 -1.14 -38.93
CA ASP A 466 0.92 -2.20 -39.40
C ASP A 466 1.38 -3.61 -38.99
N GLN A 467 2.56 -3.70 -38.37
CA GLN A 467 3.03 -4.93 -37.72
C GLN A 467 2.41 -5.13 -36.32
N PRO A 468 2.49 -6.36 -35.79
CA PRO A 468 2.13 -6.60 -34.40
C PRO A 468 3.01 -5.82 -33.41
N PHE A 469 2.38 -5.41 -32.32
CA PHE A 469 3.07 -4.82 -31.17
C PHE A 469 2.80 -5.66 -29.93
N TYR A 470 3.80 -5.77 -29.08
CA TYR A 470 3.80 -6.63 -27.91
C TYR A 470 3.84 -5.80 -26.64
N HIS A 471 2.99 -6.16 -25.69
CA HIS A 471 3.08 -5.74 -24.29
C HIS A 471 4.09 -6.64 -23.62
N VAL A 472 5.09 -6.05 -22.96
CA VAL A 472 6.22 -6.80 -22.39
C VAL A 472 6.54 -6.29 -21.00
N VAL A 473 7.04 -7.17 -20.14
CA VAL A 473 7.59 -6.81 -18.83
C VAL A 473 9.08 -7.13 -18.81
N CYS A 474 9.87 -6.12 -18.47
CA CYS A 474 11.33 -6.19 -18.45
C CYS A 474 11.84 -6.66 -17.08
N MET A 475 13.12 -7.03 -17.00
CA MET A 475 13.77 -7.46 -15.76
C MET A 475 13.75 -6.42 -14.63
N ASP A 476 13.62 -5.13 -14.98
CA ASP A 476 13.45 -4.02 -14.05
C ASP A 476 11.98 -3.81 -13.61
N SER A 477 11.09 -4.78 -13.91
CA SER A 477 9.64 -4.71 -13.72
C SER A 477 8.92 -3.61 -14.51
N SER A 478 9.60 -2.93 -15.44
CA SER A 478 8.94 -1.94 -16.31
C SER A 478 8.11 -2.61 -17.40
N SER A 479 6.88 -2.12 -17.58
CA SER A 479 6.02 -2.46 -18.72
C SER A 479 6.40 -1.63 -19.94
N ARG A 480 6.54 -2.26 -21.11
CA ARG A 480 6.89 -1.58 -22.37
C ARG A 480 6.03 -2.09 -23.53
N TYR A 481 5.93 -1.28 -24.58
CA TYR A 481 5.21 -1.61 -25.81
C TYR A 481 6.20 -1.67 -26.98
N VAL A 482 6.31 -2.84 -27.62
CA VAL A 482 7.44 -3.18 -28.49
C VAL A 482 6.96 -3.69 -29.84
N ALA A 483 7.43 -3.08 -30.93
CA ALA A 483 7.18 -3.55 -32.28
C ALA A 483 7.83 -4.93 -32.53
N GLU A 484 7.16 -5.83 -33.25
CA GLU A 484 7.67 -7.16 -33.57
C GLU A 484 9.07 -7.13 -34.21
N ASP A 485 9.34 -6.16 -35.08
CA ASP A 485 10.63 -5.97 -35.75
C ASP A 485 11.80 -5.85 -34.77
N ASN A 486 11.56 -5.40 -33.54
CA ASN A 486 12.58 -5.24 -32.51
C ASN A 486 12.75 -6.46 -31.59
N ILE A 487 12.00 -7.54 -31.81
CA ILE A 487 12.03 -8.73 -30.96
C ILE A 487 13.01 -9.77 -31.51
N LYS A 488 13.99 -10.17 -30.70
CA LYS A 488 14.87 -11.32 -30.97
C LYS A 488 14.57 -12.43 -29.95
N PRO A 489 13.87 -13.51 -30.33
CA PRO A 489 13.48 -14.59 -29.42
C PRO A 489 14.68 -15.23 -28.72
N LEU A 490 14.54 -15.49 -27.42
CA LEU A 490 15.48 -16.28 -26.62
C LEU A 490 14.91 -17.70 -26.44
N LEU A 491 15.02 -18.52 -27.48
CA LEU A 491 14.47 -19.88 -27.51
C LEU A 491 15.22 -20.88 -26.60
N SER A 492 16.38 -20.49 -26.08
CA SER A 492 17.22 -21.29 -25.18
C SER A 492 17.67 -20.45 -23.99
N ALA A 493 16.72 -19.84 -23.27
CA ALA A 493 17.01 -19.15 -22.02
C ALA A 493 17.56 -20.15 -21.00
N SER A 494 18.60 -19.77 -20.26
CA SER A 494 19.12 -20.61 -19.17
C SER A 494 18.12 -20.68 -18.02
N ASN A 495 18.18 -21.77 -17.24
CA ASN A 495 17.36 -21.90 -16.04
C ASN A 495 17.64 -20.76 -15.05
N GLU A 496 18.89 -20.27 -14.95
CA GLU A 496 19.22 -19.13 -14.09
C GLU A 496 18.49 -17.85 -14.52
N LEU A 497 18.40 -17.57 -15.82
CA LEU A 497 17.71 -16.39 -16.32
C LEU A 497 16.20 -16.46 -16.00
N LEU A 498 15.57 -17.62 -16.21
CA LEU A 498 14.16 -17.84 -15.87
C LEU A 498 13.92 -17.68 -14.36
N ILE A 499 14.80 -18.21 -13.52
CA ILE A 499 14.73 -18.05 -12.06
C ILE A 499 14.85 -16.57 -11.68
N GLN A 500 15.83 -15.85 -12.23
CA GLN A 500 15.99 -14.42 -12.00
C GLN A 500 14.75 -13.62 -12.44
N MET A 501 14.13 -13.97 -13.56
CA MET A 501 12.89 -13.32 -14.02
C MET A 501 11.74 -13.55 -13.04
N CYS A 502 11.53 -14.80 -12.61
CA CYS A 502 10.50 -15.14 -11.63
C CYS A 502 10.72 -14.45 -10.28
N GLN A 503 11.97 -14.24 -9.88
CA GLN A 503 12.33 -13.52 -8.65
C GLN A 503 12.12 -12.01 -8.77
N ASN A 504 12.45 -11.41 -9.91
CA ASN A 504 12.42 -9.97 -10.10
C ASN A 504 11.04 -9.45 -10.53
N ILE A 505 10.20 -10.29 -11.15
CA ILE A 505 8.88 -9.91 -11.64
C ILE A 505 7.82 -10.69 -10.85
N ALA A 506 7.45 -10.16 -9.68
CA ALA A 506 6.50 -10.83 -8.77
C ALA A 506 5.11 -11.10 -9.40
N ILE A 507 4.69 -10.28 -10.38
CA ILE A 507 3.41 -10.43 -11.06
C ILE A 507 3.43 -11.49 -12.16
N LEU A 508 4.60 -12.02 -12.53
CA LEU A 508 4.77 -12.95 -13.65
C LEU A 508 3.80 -14.14 -13.59
N PRO A 509 3.62 -14.83 -12.44
CA PRO A 509 2.73 -15.98 -12.40
C PRO A 509 1.24 -15.60 -12.54
N LYS A 510 0.85 -14.35 -12.22
CA LYS A 510 -0.50 -13.81 -12.43
C LYS A 510 -0.89 -13.79 -13.91
N LEU A 511 0.10 -13.58 -14.78
CA LEU A 511 -0.11 -13.35 -16.21
C LEU A 511 -0.38 -14.64 -17.00
N PHE A 512 0.01 -15.79 -16.46
CA PHE A 512 -0.16 -17.10 -17.10
C PHE A 512 -1.46 -17.82 -16.69
N THR A 513 -2.58 -17.10 -16.74
CA THR A 513 -3.90 -17.69 -16.44
C THR A 513 -4.60 -18.17 -17.71
N GLY A 514 -5.31 -19.31 -17.62
CA GLY A 514 -6.13 -19.81 -18.73
C GLY A 514 -5.35 -20.42 -19.91
N VAL A 515 -4.41 -21.35 -19.66
CA VAL A 515 -3.78 -22.12 -20.74
C VAL A 515 -4.86 -22.97 -21.43
N LEU A 516 -5.35 -22.49 -22.57
CA LEU A 516 -6.24 -23.24 -23.45
C LEU A 516 -5.41 -24.21 -24.29
N THR A 517 -5.28 -25.45 -23.83
CA THR A 517 -4.80 -26.52 -24.70
C THR A 517 -5.88 -26.80 -25.74
N LYS A 518 -5.58 -26.65 -27.03
CA LYS A 518 -6.48 -27.14 -28.09
C LYS A 518 -6.88 -28.57 -27.75
N PRO A 519 -8.17 -28.94 -27.78
CA PRO A 519 -8.53 -30.34 -27.73
C PRO A 519 -7.80 -31.01 -28.88
N LYS A 520 -7.00 -32.04 -28.58
CA LYS A 520 -6.37 -32.87 -29.62
C LYS A 520 -7.51 -33.38 -30.50
N THR A 521 -7.69 -32.78 -31.68
CA THR A 521 -8.45 -33.41 -32.75
C THR A 521 -7.74 -34.72 -33.00
N ARG A 522 -8.34 -35.82 -32.51
CA ARG A 522 -7.92 -37.17 -32.89
C ARG A 522 -7.94 -37.18 -34.41
N SER A 523 -6.76 -37.21 -35.01
CA SER A 523 -6.60 -37.58 -36.40
C SER A 523 -7.25 -38.95 -36.56
N THR A 524 -8.40 -38.97 -37.22
CA THR A 524 -9.04 -40.16 -37.75
C THR A 524 -8.14 -40.71 -38.86
N GLU A 525 -7.09 -41.44 -38.47
CA GLU A 525 -6.50 -42.41 -39.38
C GLU A 525 -7.34 -43.69 -39.31
N LEU A 526 -7.99 -43.96 -40.43
CA LEU A 526 -8.68 -45.19 -40.74
C LEU A 526 -7.74 -46.39 -40.59
N ARG A 527 -8.07 -47.32 -39.70
CA ARG A 527 -7.79 -48.74 -39.90
C ARG A 527 -9.04 -49.55 -39.56
N ASN A 528 -9.63 -50.09 -40.62
CA ASN A 528 -10.71 -51.07 -40.62
C ASN A 528 -10.32 -52.32 -39.84
N VAL A 529 -11.13 -52.71 -38.84
CA VAL A 529 -11.36 -54.12 -38.47
C VAL A 529 -12.84 -54.25 -38.04
N PRO A 530 -13.59 -55.28 -38.45
CA PRO A 530 -15.04 -55.35 -38.25
C PRO A 530 -15.47 -55.71 -36.83
N LEU A 531 -16.64 -55.21 -36.44
CA LEU A 531 -17.39 -55.56 -35.23
C LEU A 531 -18.11 -56.91 -35.41
N GLU A 532 -17.98 -57.80 -34.43
CA GLU A 532 -18.99 -58.81 -34.10
C GLU A 532 -19.36 -58.75 -32.61
N GLU A 533 -20.68 -58.59 -32.43
CA GLU A 533 -21.55 -59.08 -31.35
C GLU A 533 -21.47 -58.55 -29.89
N GLN A 534 -22.37 -57.59 -29.67
CA GLN A 534 -23.27 -57.37 -28.53
C GLN A 534 -23.38 -58.46 -27.44
N ARG A 535 -23.39 -58.02 -26.17
CA ARG A 535 -24.46 -58.35 -25.19
C ARG A 535 -24.45 -57.40 -23.96
N ALA A 536 -25.57 -56.67 -23.82
CA ALA A 536 -26.35 -56.27 -22.62
C ALA A 536 -25.64 -55.87 -21.31
N SER A 537 -25.97 -54.82 -20.53
CA SER A 537 -27.06 -53.82 -20.47
C SER A 537 -26.70 -52.79 -19.33
N PRO A 538 -27.45 -51.67 -19.14
CA PRO A 538 -26.93 -50.42 -18.52
C PRO A 538 -27.50 -50.11 -17.09
N PRO A 539 -27.62 -48.84 -16.59
CA PRO A 539 -27.06 -48.35 -15.32
C PRO A 539 -28.14 -48.05 -14.24
N PRO A 540 -27.81 -47.32 -13.14
CA PRO A 540 -28.54 -46.06 -12.99
C PRO A 540 -27.69 -44.87 -12.51
N THR A 541 -27.90 -43.76 -13.22
CA THR A 541 -27.69 -42.37 -12.83
C THR A 541 -28.74 -41.96 -11.81
N VAL A 542 -28.34 -41.31 -10.71
CA VAL A 542 -29.29 -40.60 -9.82
C VAL A 542 -29.20 -39.12 -10.13
N THR A 543 -30.22 -38.65 -10.85
CA THR A 543 -30.59 -37.24 -11.01
C THR A 543 -31.63 -36.93 -9.93
N MET A 544 -31.44 -35.89 -9.11
CA MET A 544 -32.52 -35.35 -8.28
C MET A 544 -33.13 -34.11 -8.94
N ILE A 545 -34.42 -34.23 -9.18
CA ILE A 545 -35.36 -33.25 -9.70
C ILE A 545 -35.82 -32.37 -8.54
N ILE A 546 -35.76 -31.04 -8.72
CA ILE A 546 -36.46 -30.06 -7.90
C ILE A 546 -37.86 -29.92 -8.50
N THR A 547 -38.90 -30.11 -7.70
CA THR A 547 -40.28 -29.86 -8.08
C THR A 547 -40.71 -28.47 -7.60
N ASP A 548 -41.06 -27.61 -8.55
CA ASP A 548 -41.90 -26.43 -8.37
C ASP A 548 -43.37 -26.79 -8.67
N THR A 549 -44.30 -26.19 -7.93
CA THR A 549 -45.72 -25.97 -8.27
C THR A 549 -46.10 -24.63 -7.62
N GLU A 550 -46.24 -23.51 -8.35
CA GLU A 550 -47.44 -23.00 -9.07
C GLU A 550 -48.67 -22.75 -8.14
N THR A 551 -49.52 -21.71 -8.22
CA THR A 551 -49.67 -20.38 -8.88
C THR A 551 -51.02 -19.80 -8.38
N ASN A 552 -51.17 -18.47 -8.35
CA ASN A 552 -52.33 -17.66 -8.83
C ASN A 552 -52.27 -16.23 -8.21
N GLU A 553 -52.06 -15.17 -9.01
CA GLU A 553 -53.07 -14.31 -9.70
C GLU A 553 -53.98 -13.53 -8.72
N THR A 554 -54.28 -12.22 -8.79
CA THR A 554 -54.16 -11.14 -9.80
C THR A 554 -54.55 -9.77 -9.17
N LEU A 555 -54.31 -8.66 -9.89
CA LEU A 555 -54.99 -7.33 -9.88
C LEU A 555 -54.46 -6.13 -9.03
N LYS A 556 -54.10 -5.06 -9.77
CA LYS A 556 -54.06 -3.60 -9.42
C LYS A 556 -55.49 -3.00 -9.48
N PRO A 557 -55.76 -1.68 -9.25
CA PRO A 557 -55.21 -0.57 -8.41
C PRO A 557 -56.37 0.00 -7.48
N PRO A 558 -56.44 1.23 -6.87
CA PRO A 558 -55.72 2.49 -7.13
C PRO A 558 -55.33 3.41 -5.94
N ILE A 559 -54.71 4.51 -6.36
CA ILE A 559 -54.19 5.71 -5.70
C ILE A 559 -55.27 6.50 -4.96
N GLN A 560 -54.94 7.05 -3.78
CA GLN A 560 -55.50 8.32 -3.30
C GLN A 560 -54.47 9.14 -2.51
N HIS A 561 -54.45 10.43 -2.85
CA HIS A 561 -53.70 11.55 -2.30
C HIS A 561 -53.87 11.72 -0.79
N ILE A 562 -52.89 12.37 -0.13
CA ILE A 562 -53.07 13.56 0.74
C ILE A 562 -51.69 14.20 1.01
N GLN A 563 -51.56 15.49 0.66
CA GLN A 563 -50.49 16.39 1.09
C GLN A 563 -50.72 16.85 2.54
N PRO A 564 -49.69 17.42 3.19
CA PRO A 564 -49.89 18.82 3.57
C PRO A 564 -48.72 19.73 3.16
N SER A 565 -49.11 20.79 2.47
CA SER A 565 -48.39 22.03 2.22
C SER A 565 -48.16 22.84 3.51
N ILE A 566 -46.97 23.37 3.72
CA ILE A 566 -46.79 24.68 4.39
C ILE A 566 -45.71 25.49 3.65
N SER A 567 -46.12 26.71 3.36
CA SER A 567 -45.58 27.75 2.49
C SER A 567 -44.23 28.36 2.91
N ARG A 568 -43.38 28.63 1.91
CA ARG A 568 -42.29 29.62 1.95
C ARG A 568 -42.86 31.02 2.07
N SER A 569 -42.44 31.77 3.09
CA SER A 569 -42.56 33.22 3.18
C SER A 569 -41.17 33.84 3.04
N THR A 570 -41.04 34.74 2.08
CA THR A 570 -39.90 35.63 1.86
C THR A 570 -40.06 36.89 2.69
N SER A 571 -39.05 37.26 3.48
CA SER A 571 -38.85 38.65 3.92
C SER A 571 -37.37 39.00 4.01
N ARG A 572 -37.06 40.23 3.59
CA ARG A 572 -35.75 40.85 3.44
C ARG A 572 -35.45 41.77 4.64
N THR A 573 -34.15 41.88 4.97
CA THR A 573 -33.36 43.01 5.58
C THR A 573 -33.54 43.36 7.07
N PRO A 574 -32.56 44.02 7.77
CA PRO A 574 -31.21 44.49 7.36
C PRO A 574 -30.06 44.14 8.36
N SER A 575 -28.86 44.62 7.99
CA SER A 575 -27.54 44.60 8.63
C SER A 575 -27.41 45.03 10.10
N GLU A 576 -26.50 44.39 10.86
CA GLU A 576 -25.78 45.05 11.97
C GLU A 576 -24.38 44.44 12.24
N SER A 577 -23.42 45.37 12.38
CA SER A 577 -22.05 45.37 12.91
C SER A 577 -21.33 44.09 13.38
N ARG A 578 -20.15 43.85 12.78
CA ARG A 578 -19.08 43.00 13.35
C ARG A 578 -18.34 43.78 14.45
N VAL A 579 -18.32 43.22 15.66
CA VAL A 579 -17.38 43.56 16.74
C VAL A 579 -16.10 42.73 16.56
N PRO A 580 -14.89 43.30 16.69
CA PRO A 580 -13.64 42.54 16.57
C PRO A 580 -13.35 41.71 17.84
N PRO A 581 -12.76 40.50 17.71
CA PRO A 581 -12.29 39.73 18.85
C PRO A 581 -10.96 40.28 19.41
N PRO A 582 -10.58 39.91 20.65
CA PRO A 582 -9.64 40.66 21.47
C PRO A 582 -8.16 40.42 21.14
N VAL A 583 -7.37 41.46 21.34
CA VAL A 583 -5.89 41.50 21.25
C VAL A 583 -5.27 40.87 22.50
N HIS A 584 -4.26 40.02 22.32
CA HIS A 584 -3.38 39.50 23.40
C HIS A 584 -2.03 40.29 23.40
N PRO A 585 -1.34 40.45 24.54
CA PRO A 585 -0.55 41.64 24.86
C PRO A 585 0.86 41.64 24.29
N SER A 586 1.30 42.87 24.04
CA SER A 586 2.63 43.31 23.60
C SER A 586 3.74 42.81 24.52
N ILE A 587 4.77 42.18 23.95
CA ILE A 587 6.10 42.11 24.58
C ILE A 587 6.94 43.25 23.97
N HIS A 588 7.18 44.27 24.79
CA HIS A 588 8.17 45.31 24.54
C HIS A 588 9.58 44.73 24.65
N TYR A 589 10.40 44.89 23.61
CA TYR A 589 11.85 44.94 23.75
C TYR A 589 12.31 46.40 23.62
N GLY A 590 13.03 46.88 24.64
CA GLY A 590 13.45 48.28 24.80
C GLY A 590 14.52 48.75 23.81
N SER A 591 14.60 50.08 23.70
CA SER A 591 15.72 50.86 23.12
C SER A 591 16.97 50.75 24.04
N GLU A 592 18.23 51.03 23.71
CA GLU A 592 19.05 51.75 22.71
C GLU A 592 20.44 51.01 22.72
N SER A 593 21.42 51.10 21.81
CA SER A 593 22.09 52.25 21.18
C SER A 593 22.91 51.80 19.93
N PRO A 594 23.73 52.65 19.24
CA PRO A 594 23.74 52.77 17.79
C PRO A 594 24.93 52.09 17.09
N VAL A 595 24.69 51.52 15.91
CA VAL A 595 25.77 51.24 14.94
C VAL A 595 25.35 51.80 13.59
N THR A 596 26.17 52.69 13.07
CA THR A 596 26.12 53.35 11.77
C THR A 596 25.89 52.35 10.62
N PRO A 597 25.10 52.70 9.59
CA PRO A 597 24.84 51.82 8.46
C PRO A 597 26.10 51.67 7.58
N PRO A 598 26.54 50.45 7.23
CA PRO A 598 27.54 50.29 6.20
C PRO A 598 26.89 50.47 4.82
N GLY A 599 27.23 51.59 4.18
CA GLY A 599 27.35 51.76 2.73
C GLY A 599 26.18 51.33 1.85
N TYR A 600 25.36 52.30 1.43
CA TYR A 600 24.53 52.17 0.22
C TYR A 600 25.44 51.95 -1.00
N ALA A 601 25.72 50.69 -1.33
CA ALA A 601 26.04 50.34 -2.70
C ALA A 601 24.73 50.48 -3.49
N ALA A 602 24.59 51.58 -4.23
CA ALA A 602 23.49 51.74 -5.17
C ALA A 602 23.49 50.56 -6.14
N THR A 603 22.48 49.69 -6.06
CA THR A 603 22.28 48.58 -6.99
C THR A 603 22.13 49.15 -8.40
N THR A 604 23.19 49.16 -9.19
CA THR A 604 23.16 49.59 -10.58
C THR A 604 22.21 48.69 -11.36
N LYS A 605 21.16 49.29 -11.95
CA LYS A 605 20.19 48.60 -12.80
C LYS A 605 20.93 47.92 -13.97
N PRO A 606 20.74 46.62 -14.22
CA PRO A 606 21.33 45.94 -15.38
C PRO A 606 20.88 46.59 -16.68
N THR A 607 21.82 46.87 -17.59
CA THR A 607 21.53 47.39 -18.94
C THR A 607 21.20 46.29 -19.94
N GLU A 608 21.54 45.04 -19.61
CA GLU A 608 21.32 43.85 -20.42
C GLU A 608 20.54 42.79 -19.63
N SER A 609 19.95 41.83 -20.35
CA SER A 609 19.27 40.69 -19.72
C SER A 609 20.28 39.81 -18.98
N ILE A 610 19.94 39.38 -17.77
CA ILE A 610 20.78 38.48 -16.98
C ILE A 610 20.13 37.10 -16.95
N THR A 611 20.93 36.07 -17.23
CA THR A 611 20.51 34.67 -17.02
C THR A 611 21.00 34.21 -15.65
N TYR A 612 20.05 33.84 -14.80
CA TYR A 612 20.30 33.20 -13.51
C TYR A 612 20.15 31.68 -13.62
N ILE A 613 20.79 30.96 -12.72
CA ILE A 613 20.64 29.52 -12.53
C ILE A 613 20.20 29.23 -11.10
N PHE A 614 19.31 28.25 -10.96
CA PHE A 614 18.92 27.69 -9.67
C PHE A 614 19.91 26.58 -9.30
N GLU A 615 20.92 26.91 -8.51
CA GLU A 615 21.96 25.98 -8.09
C GLU A 615 21.54 25.26 -6.80
N PRO A 616 21.38 23.92 -6.82
CA PRO A 616 20.92 23.17 -5.66
C PRO A 616 21.99 23.11 -4.55
N ARG A 617 21.52 23.14 -3.31
CA ARG A 617 22.30 22.93 -2.07
C ARG A 617 21.68 21.73 -1.32
N PRO A 618 21.99 20.48 -1.73
CA PRO A 618 21.28 19.29 -1.25
C PRO A 618 21.36 19.09 0.27
N ALA A 619 22.49 19.41 0.89
CA ALA A 619 22.68 19.29 2.33
C ALA A 619 21.79 20.24 3.16
N GLU A 620 21.27 21.31 2.54
CA GLU A 620 20.52 22.37 3.20
C GLU A 620 19.03 22.39 2.81
N ASN A 621 18.60 21.43 1.97
CA ASN A 621 17.28 21.42 1.31
C ASN A 621 16.89 22.78 0.70
N ALA A 622 17.86 23.38 0.00
CA ALA A 622 17.76 24.73 -0.53
C ALA A 622 18.39 24.84 -1.92
N MET A 623 18.26 26.01 -2.54
CA MET A 623 18.93 26.40 -3.77
C MET A 623 19.30 27.88 -3.74
N LEU A 624 20.37 28.23 -4.44
CA LEU A 624 20.82 29.60 -4.64
C LEU A 624 20.41 30.06 -6.04
N LEU A 625 19.82 31.25 -6.15
CA LEU A 625 19.66 31.90 -7.45
C LEU A 625 20.89 32.75 -7.70
N ARG A 626 21.71 32.42 -8.71
CA ARG A 626 22.93 33.16 -9.04
C ARG A 626 23.09 33.42 -10.54
N PRO A 627 23.79 34.47 -10.97
CA PRO A 627 24.10 34.69 -12.39
C PRO A 627 24.89 33.51 -13.00
N ALA A 628 24.57 33.15 -14.24
CA ALA A 628 25.25 32.09 -14.97
C ALA A 628 26.67 32.50 -15.42
N GLU A 629 26.84 33.77 -15.80
CA GLU A 629 28.11 34.35 -16.22
C GLU A 629 28.54 35.44 -15.24
N THR A 630 29.38 35.07 -14.27
CA THR A 630 30.10 36.05 -13.44
C THR A 630 31.41 36.35 -14.14
N GLY A 631 31.50 37.48 -14.84
CA GLY A 631 32.72 37.97 -15.52
C GLY A 631 33.87 38.30 -14.55
N GLY A 632 34.34 37.31 -13.79
CA GLY A 632 35.44 37.40 -12.83
C GLY A 632 35.13 38.11 -11.50
N ARG A 633 33.91 38.58 -11.26
CA ARG A 633 33.49 39.11 -9.95
C ARG A 633 32.65 38.08 -9.20
N GLU A 634 33.05 37.72 -7.99
CA GLU A 634 32.21 36.96 -7.04
C GLU A 634 30.94 37.77 -6.72
N ALA A 635 29.92 37.64 -7.56
CA ALA A 635 28.63 38.26 -7.32
C ALA A 635 27.91 37.43 -6.25
N ARG A 636 27.64 38.03 -5.08
CA ARG A 636 26.83 37.41 -4.03
C ARG A 636 25.49 36.95 -4.65
N PRO A 637 25.07 35.69 -4.48
CA PRO A 637 23.80 35.21 -5.00
C PRO A 637 22.66 36.12 -4.50
N PRO A 638 21.78 36.65 -5.36
CA PRO A 638 20.73 37.56 -4.90
C PRO A 638 19.67 36.89 -4.01
N TYR A 639 19.45 35.58 -4.13
CA TYR A 639 18.44 34.87 -3.33
C TYR A 639 18.88 33.50 -2.85
N TYR A 640 18.46 33.20 -1.63
CA TYR A 640 18.48 31.88 -1.00
C TYR A 640 17.04 31.36 -0.91
N ILE A 641 16.78 30.20 -1.51
CA ILE A 641 15.44 29.62 -1.58
C ILE A 641 15.46 28.26 -0.88
N SER A 642 14.74 28.12 0.22
CA SER A 642 14.67 26.86 0.98
C SER A 642 13.29 26.25 0.93
N VAL A 643 13.25 24.92 0.99
CA VAL A 643 12.00 24.18 1.14
C VAL A 643 12.01 23.51 2.51
N THR A 644 10.97 23.72 3.29
CA THR A 644 10.76 23.05 4.58
C THR A 644 9.47 22.24 4.55
N LEU A 645 9.43 21.18 5.35
CA LEU A 645 8.24 20.36 5.52
C LEU A 645 7.28 21.06 6.48
N ASN A 646 5.99 21.09 6.15
CA ASN A 646 4.99 21.34 7.17
C ASN A 646 4.90 20.09 8.08
N CYS A 647 5.42 20.18 9.31
CA CYS A 647 5.49 19.06 10.24
C CYS A 647 4.12 18.49 10.66
N PHE A 648 3.03 19.24 10.43
CA PHE A 648 1.66 18.79 10.68
C PHE A 648 0.95 18.27 9.42
N THR A 649 1.41 18.71 8.24
CA THR A 649 0.90 18.27 6.94
C THR A 649 2.08 17.88 6.03
N PRO A 650 2.67 16.69 6.19
CA PRO A 650 3.89 16.30 5.47
C PRO A 650 3.76 16.24 3.94
N SER A 651 2.54 16.23 3.41
CA SER A 651 2.27 16.38 1.98
C SER A 651 2.38 17.83 1.49
N SER A 652 2.58 18.78 2.40
CA SER A 652 2.65 20.22 2.16
C SER A 652 4.06 20.73 2.47
N HIS A 653 4.58 21.55 1.57
CA HIS A 653 5.93 22.08 1.64
C HIS A 653 5.88 23.60 1.60
N ILE A 654 6.63 24.23 2.51
CA ILE A 654 6.76 25.68 2.57
C ILE A 654 8.03 26.05 1.81
N THR A 655 7.89 26.84 0.76
CA THR A 655 9.03 27.38 0.00
C THR A 655 9.26 28.82 0.43
N SER A 656 10.39 29.10 1.08
CA SER A 656 10.75 30.44 1.54
C SER A 656 11.84 31.05 0.68
N ILE A 657 11.66 32.32 0.30
CA ILE A 657 12.58 33.10 -0.53
C ILE A 657 13.20 34.18 0.35
N ARG A 658 14.53 34.18 0.51
CA ARG A 658 15.28 35.16 1.29
C ARG A 658 16.33 35.86 0.45
N LYS A 659 16.64 37.12 0.75
CA LYS A 659 17.73 37.84 0.09
C LYS A 659 19.08 37.26 0.53
N TYR A 660 19.94 36.98 -0.43
CA TYR A 660 21.34 36.59 -0.26
C TYR A 660 21.65 35.24 0.43
N GLU A 661 21.14 35.00 1.62
CA GLU A 661 21.53 33.86 2.47
C GLU A 661 20.40 33.36 3.37
N ARG A 662 20.64 32.26 4.10
CA ARG A 662 19.64 31.57 4.91
C ARG A 662 19.02 32.44 6.00
N GLN A 663 19.78 33.35 6.61
CA GLN A 663 19.31 34.30 7.63
C GLN A 663 18.95 35.68 7.04
N GLY A 664 18.97 35.83 5.71
CA GLY A 664 18.65 37.08 5.05
C GLY A 664 17.17 37.47 5.17
N GLU A 665 16.88 38.70 4.76
CA GLU A 665 15.53 39.29 4.73
C GLU A 665 14.55 38.38 3.97
N LEU A 666 13.39 38.12 4.58
CA LEU A 666 12.33 37.34 3.96
C LEU A 666 11.64 38.16 2.87
N VAL A 667 11.70 37.67 1.64
CA VAL A 667 11.00 38.26 0.49
C VAL A 667 9.54 37.79 0.47
N GLY A 668 9.34 36.51 0.75
CA GLY A 668 8.04 35.88 0.89
C GLY A 668 8.19 34.37 1.04
N ASP A 669 7.10 33.71 1.39
CA ASP A 669 6.99 32.26 1.36
C ASP A 669 5.64 31.84 0.81
N PHE A 670 5.55 30.59 0.36
CA PHE A 670 4.29 30.02 -0.06
C PHE A 670 4.21 28.54 0.31
N GLU A 671 3.01 28.11 0.63
CA GLU A 671 2.66 26.74 0.94
C GLU A 671 1.65 26.26 -0.11
N ILE A 672 2.06 25.31 -0.95
CA ILE A 672 1.13 24.62 -1.84
C ILE A 672 0.67 23.35 -1.15
N ALA A 673 -0.59 23.37 -0.72
CA ALA A 673 -1.23 22.21 -0.16
C ALA A 673 -1.37 21.13 -1.25
N ALA A 674 -1.18 19.86 -0.87
CA ALA A 674 -1.49 18.75 -1.78
C ALA A 674 -2.95 18.87 -2.27
N LYS A 675 -3.22 18.47 -3.52
CA LYS A 675 -4.54 18.57 -4.19
C LYS A 675 -5.72 17.98 -3.40
N GLU A 676 -5.44 17.22 -2.35
CA GLU A 676 -6.35 16.42 -1.54
C GLU A 676 -6.53 17.00 -0.12
N SER A 677 -5.84 18.11 0.19
CA SER A 677 -5.90 18.83 1.47
C SER A 677 -7.04 19.86 1.46
N LYS A 678 -7.76 20.00 2.59
CA LYS A 678 -8.69 21.14 2.79
C LYS A 678 -7.97 22.45 3.12
N ASN A 679 -6.65 22.42 3.26
CA ASN A 679 -5.87 23.61 3.58
C ASN A 679 -5.79 24.46 2.30
N VAL A 680 -6.13 25.74 2.42
CA VAL A 680 -5.96 26.70 1.32
C VAL A 680 -4.47 26.83 1.06
N SER A 681 -4.03 26.75 -0.20
CA SER A 681 -2.65 27.05 -0.54
C SER A 681 -2.43 28.54 -0.35
N THR A 682 -1.47 28.94 0.48
CA THR A 682 -1.24 30.34 0.84
C THR A 682 0.08 30.84 0.30
N VAL A 683 0.17 32.16 0.13
CA VAL A 683 1.41 32.88 -0.15
C VAL A 683 1.46 34.10 0.77
N TYR A 684 2.54 34.21 1.52
CA TYR A 684 2.89 35.39 2.29
C TYR A 684 3.88 36.24 1.50
N PHE A 685 3.44 37.43 1.08
CA PHE A 685 4.27 38.34 0.28
C PHE A 685 3.93 39.79 0.61
N ARG A 686 4.96 40.63 0.81
CA ARG A 686 4.84 42.05 1.17
C ARG A 686 3.94 42.33 2.40
N GLY A 687 4.00 41.46 3.41
CA GLY A 687 3.25 41.64 4.65
C GLY A 687 1.83 41.06 4.64
N TYR A 688 1.36 40.54 3.50
CA TYR A 688 0.02 39.98 3.35
C TYR A 688 0.07 38.48 3.07
N GLU A 689 -0.69 37.71 3.85
CA GLU A 689 -0.98 36.31 3.55
C GLU A 689 -2.27 36.22 2.73
N ASN A 690 -2.19 35.61 1.54
CA ASN A 690 -3.33 35.48 0.64
C ASN A 690 -3.46 34.03 0.14
N PRO A 691 -4.68 33.56 -0.16
CA PRO A 691 -4.88 32.37 -0.98
C PRO A 691 -4.17 32.53 -2.34
N ILE A 692 -3.40 31.52 -2.76
CA ILE A 692 -2.68 31.57 -4.05
C ILE A 692 -3.64 31.81 -5.22
N GLU A 693 -4.86 31.26 -5.16
CA GLU A 693 -5.87 31.42 -6.21
C GLU A 693 -6.38 32.86 -6.38
N GLU A 694 -6.28 33.70 -5.35
CA GLU A 694 -6.68 35.10 -5.41
C GLU A 694 -5.62 35.98 -6.07
N VAL A 695 -4.33 35.66 -5.85
CA VAL A 695 -3.20 36.44 -6.36
C VAL A 695 -2.57 35.87 -7.63
N LEU A 696 -2.79 34.59 -7.94
CA LEU A 696 -2.33 33.92 -9.17
C LEU A 696 -3.50 33.23 -9.87
N VAL A 697 -4.14 33.96 -10.78
CA VAL A 697 -5.37 33.52 -11.44
C VAL A 697 -5.05 32.75 -12.72
N PRO A 698 -5.37 31.43 -12.83
CA PRO A 698 -5.21 30.68 -14.07
C PRO A 698 -6.28 31.08 -15.11
N ARG A 699 -5.95 31.00 -16.40
CA ARG A 699 -6.94 31.12 -17.47
C ARG A 699 -7.43 29.73 -17.88
N LEU A 700 -8.72 29.48 -17.73
CA LEU A 700 -9.35 28.21 -18.09
C LEU A 700 -8.96 27.76 -19.52
N PHE A 701 -8.55 26.49 -19.65
CA PHE A 701 -8.18 25.82 -20.90
C PHE A 701 -6.97 26.42 -21.66
N ARG A 702 -6.15 27.26 -21.01
CA ARG A 702 -4.89 27.79 -21.55
C ARG A 702 -3.81 27.73 -20.47
N ASN A 703 -2.60 27.27 -20.78
CA ASN A 703 -1.46 27.27 -19.84
C ASN A 703 -0.94 28.71 -19.61
N GLN A 704 -1.77 29.56 -18.99
CA GLN A 704 -1.55 30.98 -18.79
C GLN A 704 -2.03 31.40 -17.40
N TRP A 705 -1.26 32.27 -16.75
CA TRP A 705 -1.55 32.76 -15.40
C TRP A 705 -1.45 34.29 -15.34
N THR A 706 -2.21 34.91 -14.44
CA THR A 706 -2.11 36.35 -14.16
C THR A 706 -1.77 36.55 -12.69
N TRP A 707 -0.60 37.12 -12.41
CA TRP A 707 -0.16 37.49 -11.05
C TRP A 707 -0.64 38.90 -10.71
N LYS A 708 -1.30 39.03 -9.55
CA LYS A 708 -1.89 40.26 -9.02
C LYS A 708 -1.71 40.27 -7.49
N PRO A 709 -0.58 40.75 -6.98
CA PRO A 709 -0.34 40.77 -5.55
C PRO A 709 -1.20 41.86 -4.88
N THR A 710 -1.67 41.56 -3.68
CA THR A 710 -2.53 42.41 -2.86
C THR A 710 -1.90 43.80 -2.64
N GLU A 711 -2.72 44.84 -2.70
CA GLU A 711 -2.32 46.25 -2.51
C GLU A 711 -1.29 46.82 -3.49
N THR A 712 -1.18 46.24 -4.69
CA THR A 712 -0.37 46.82 -5.77
C THR A 712 -1.18 47.02 -7.05
N HIS A 713 -0.79 48.00 -7.86
CA HIS A 713 -1.30 48.16 -9.23
C HIS A 713 -0.57 47.25 -10.25
N LEU A 714 0.36 46.40 -9.78
CA LEU A 714 1.16 45.54 -10.64
C LEU A 714 0.35 44.34 -11.12
N VAL A 715 0.41 44.06 -12.42
CA VAL A 715 -0.20 42.86 -13.02
C VAL A 715 0.81 42.23 -13.96
N LEU A 716 1.18 40.96 -13.71
CA LEU A 716 2.07 40.19 -14.59
C LEU A 716 1.30 39.10 -15.31
N TYR A 717 1.69 38.83 -16.56
CA TYR A 717 1.05 37.84 -17.42
C TYR A 717 2.05 36.74 -17.77
N TRP A 718 1.79 35.53 -17.30
CA TRP A 718 2.59 34.35 -17.58
C TRP A 718 1.97 33.51 -18.70
N ASP A 719 2.81 33.01 -19.60
CA ASP A 719 2.40 32.23 -20.77
C ASP A 719 3.35 31.04 -20.99
N ASP A 720 2.77 29.84 -20.96
CA ASP A 720 3.42 28.58 -21.31
C ASP A 720 2.85 28.00 -22.62
N SER A 721 2.93 28.80 -23.69
CA SER A 721 2.60 28.32 -25.04
C SER A 721 3.65 27.34 -25.60
N ALA A 722 4.79 27.17 -24.93
CA ALA A 722 5.90 26.31 -25.35
C ALA A 722 5.88 24.90 -24.74
N GLY A 723 4.80 24.52 -24.04
CA GLY A 723 4.59 23.17 -23.51
C GLY A 723 5.58 22.79 -22.40
N GLY A 724 5.94 23.73 -21.53
CA GLY A 724 6.84 23.54 -20.39
C GLY A 724 8.33 23.72 -20.70
N ASN A 725 8.71 24.05 -21.93
CA ASN A 725 10.12 24.28 -22.30
C ASN A 725 10.62 25.69 -21.95
N SER A 726 9.73 26.68 -21.94
CA SER A 726 10.03 28.07 -21.59
C SER A 726 8.74 28.81 -21.24
N ILE A 727 8.62 29.26 -19.99
CA ILE A 727 7.45 29.98 -19.48
C ILE A 727 7.81 31.47 -19.45
N ALA A 728 7.11 32.29 -20.24
CA ALA A 728 7.44 33.71 -20.40
C ALA A 728 6.53 34.62 -19.55
N CYS A 729 7.11 35.67 -18.96
CA CYS A 729 6.42 36.68 -18.17
C CYS A 729 6.39 38.03 -18.90
N PHE A 730 5.21 38.66 -18.98
CA PHE A 730 4.99 39.93 -19.66
C PHE A 730 4.34 40.96 -18.73
N LYS A 731 4.67 42.25 -18.94
CA LYS A 731 4.07 43.39 -18.22
C LYS A 731 2.68 43.78 -18.70
N SER A 732 2.25 43.27 -19.86
CA SER A 732 0.96 43.58 -20.46
C SER A 732 0.38 42.35 -21.17
N LYS A 733 -0.92 42.41 -21.52
CA LYS A 733 -1.58 41.34 -22.30
C LYS A 733 -1.04 41.20 -23.72
N ASP A 734 -0.41 42.27 -24.24
CA ASP A 734 0.24 42.27 -25.54
C ASP A 734 1.62 41.62 -25.43
N LYS A 735 1.75 40.39 -25.92
CA LYS A 735 2.93 39.52 -25.74
C LYS A 735 4.07 39.86 -26.69
N THR A 736 4.45 41.12 -26.74
CA THR A 736 5.56 41.63 -27.56
C THR A 736 6.88 41.56 -26.79
N ASN A 737 8.00 41.55 -27.53
CA ASN A 737 9.35 41.56 -26.92
C ASN A 737 9.57 42.80 -26.02
N THR A 738 8.92 43.93 -26.32
CA THR A 738 8.98 45.16 -25.51
C THR A 738 8.24 45.03 -24.17
N ASN A 739 7.33 44.05 -24.07
CA ASN A 739 6.58 43.74 -22.85
C ASN A 739 7.18 42.54 -22.08
N LEU A 740 8.19 41.86 -22.61
CA LEU A 740 8.83 40.72 -21.96
C LEU A 740 9.65 41.16 -20.74
N LEU A 741 9.39 40.52 -19.61
CA LEU A 741 10.07 40.78 -18.33
C LEU A 741 11.03 39.65 -17.94
N ALA A 742 10.63 38.39 -18.16
CA ALA A 742 11.45 37.24 -17.83
C ALA A 742 11.05 35.97 -18.60
N LYS A 743 11.93 34.97 -18.59
CA LYS A 743 11.65 33.59 -19.01
C LYS A 743 12.16 32.61 -17.97
N PHE A 744 11.28 31.71 -17.53
CA PHE A 744 11.63 30.56 -16.70
C PHE A 744 11.81 29.34 -17.59
N ILE A 745 12.96 28.70 -17.53
CA ILE A 745 13.37 27.62 -18.45
C ILE A 745 13.67 26.37 -17.62
N PRO A 746 12.70 25.44 -17.52
CA PRO A 746 12.88 24.17 -16.82
C PRO A 746 13.92 23.27 -17.49
N ARG A 747 14.45 22.32 -16.72
CA ARG A 747 15.36 21.30 -17.26
C ARG A 747 14.63 20.38 -18.24
N SER A 748 15.10 20.31 -19.49
CA SER A 748 14.49 19.52 -20.57
C SER A 748 15.16 18.16 -20.83
N HIS A 749 16.31 17.88 -20.20
CA HIS A 749 17.11 16.68 -20.46
C HIS A 749 17.33 15.82 -19.22
N MET A 750 17.14 14.50 -19.36
CA MET A 750 17.47 13.51 -18.32
C MET A 750 18.98 13.52 -17.99
N ARG A 751 19.32 13.23 -16.73
CA ARG A 751 20.71 13.01 -16.29
C ARG A 751 21.31 11.82 -17.04
N LYS A 752 22.53 11.98 -17.57
CA LYS A 752 23.33 10.89 -18.16
C LYS A 752 24.74 10.91 -17.57
N PRO A 753 25.36 9.75 -17.28
CA PRO A 753 26.75 9.70 -16.84
C PRO A 753 27.68 10.39 -17.85
N GLY A 754 28.60 11.25 -17.37
CA GLY A 754 29.57 11.96 -18.20
C GLY A 754 29.08 13.22 -18.91
N ARG A 755 27.80 13.59 -18.79
CA ARG A 755 27.27 14.87 -19.31
C ARG A 755 27.22 15.92 -18.20
N GLU A 756 27.61 17.16 -18.49
CA GLU A 756 27.51 18.28 -17.55
C GLU A 756 26.07 18.47 -17.04
N ILE A 757 25.95 18.86 -15.77
CA ILE A 757 24.67 19.05 -15.11
C ILE A 757 24.06 20.37 -15.59
N GLU A 758 22.94 20.28 -16.30
CA GLU A 758 22.13 21.45 -16.64
C GLU A 758 21.16 21.79 -15.50
N TYR A 759 21.24 23.03 -15.02
CA TYR A 759 20.32 23.61 -14.03
C TYR A 759 19.19 24.37 -14.71
N THR A 760 18.06 24.50 -13.99
CA THR A 760 16.96 25.38 -14.38
C THR A 760 17.48 26.82 -14.52
N LYS A 761 17.10 27.49 -15.61
CA LYS A 761 17.54 28.86 -15.92
C LYS A 761 16.40 29.86 -15.75
N PHE A 762 16.76 31.09 -15.41
CA PHE A 762 15.83 32.20 -15.23
C PHE A 762 16.41 33.45 -15.88
N GLU A 763 15.93 33.78 -17.07
CA GLU A 763 16.37 34.95 -17.83
C GLU A 763 15.50 36.14 -17.44
N VAL A 764 16.10 37.25 -16.98
CA VAL A 764 15.36 38.45 -16.56
C VAL A 764 15.87 39.67 -17.34
N THR A 765 14.94 40.41 -17.96
CA THR A 765 15.28 41.61 -18.74
C THR A 765 15.59 42.81 -17.84
N PRO A 766 16.23 43.88 -18.33
CA PRO A 766 16.42 45.12 -17.56
C PRO A 766 15.13 45.68 -16.93
N ALA A 767 13.98 45.54 -17.61
CA ALA A 767 12.68 45.95 -17.08
C ALA A 767 12.15 44.95 -16.03
N GLY A 768 12.42 43.66 -16.19
CA GLY A 768 12.04 42.63 -15.20
C GLY A 768 12.73 42.82 -13.84
N HIS A 769 13.93 43.39 -13.81
CA HIS A 769 14.66 43.64 -12.56
C HIS A 769 13.97 44.66 -11.64
N GLU A 770 13.08 45.50 -12.15
CA GLU A 770 12.29 46.45 -11.32
C GLU A 770 11.21 45.74 -10.48
N VAL A 771 10.79 44.55 -10.91
CA VAL A 771 9.74 43.75 -10.29
C VAL A 771 10.22 42.32 -10.04
N PHE A 772 11.53 42.16 -9.79
CA PHE A 772 12.19 40.84 -9.71
C PHE A 772 11.54 39.94 -8.67
N ASP A 773 11.22 40.46 -7.49
CA ASP A 773 10.61 39.71 -6.39
C ASP A 773 9.26 39.11 -6.80
N ASP A 774 8.42 39.89 -7.49
CA ASP A 774 7.13 39.44 -8.02
C ASP A 774 7.29 38.37 -9.10
N ILE A 775 8.23 38.54 -10.02
CA ILE A 775 8.49 37.55 -11.08
C ILE A 775 9.02 36.26 -10.46
N LEU A 776 9.97 36.34 -9.51
CA LEU A 776 10.59 35.17 -8.90
C LEU A 776 9.56 34.34 -8.11
N ILE A 777 8.78 34.97 -7.23
CA ILE A 777 7.81 34.25 -6.42
C ILE A 777 6.70 33.63 -7.27
N SER A 778 6.18 34.38 -8.26
CA SER A 778 5.14 33.86 -9.15
C SER A 778 5.65 32.74 -10.07
N ALA A 779 6.90 32.81 -10.55
CA ALA A 779 7.52 31.74 -11.33
C ALA A 779 7.65 30.43 -10.54
N LEU A 780 8.09 30.51 -9.29
CA LEU A 780 8.25 29.34 -8.42
C LEU A 780 6.91 28.70 -8.07
N ILE A 781 5.87 29.51 -7.82
CA ILE A 781 4.50 29.01 -7.60
C ILE A 781 3.98 28.31 -8.87
N ILE A 782 4.13 28.93 -10.04
CA ILE A 782 3.68 28.35 -11.32
C ILE A 782 4.37 27.02 -11.59
N GLU A 783 5.69 26.95 -11.44
CA GLU A 783 6.42 25.71 -11.68
C GLU A 783 5.98 24.62 -10.70
N ARG A 784 5.79 24.97 -9.42
CA ARG A 784 5.32 24.03 -8.41
C ARG A 784 3.91 23.51 -8.71
N LEU A 785 3.00 24.37 -9.19
CA LEU A 785 1.66 23.96 -9.66
C LEU A 785 1.74 23.07 -10.90
N ARG A 786 2.64 23.35 -11.84
CA ARG A 786 2.82 22.58 -13.09
C ARG A 786 3.37 21.18 -12.83
N THR A 787 4.29 21.03 -11.87
CA THR A 787 4.90 19.72 -11.54
C THR A 787 4.14 18.92 -10.48
N ASN A 788 3.23 19.55 -9.73
CA ASN A 788 2.30 18.88 -8.81
C ASN A 788 0.98 18.47 -9.50
N ALA A 789 0.85 18.73 -10.82
CA ALA A 789 -0.39 18.53 -11.57
C ALA A 789 -0.65 17.06 -11.95
#